data_AF-A0AA39LNC6-F1
#
_entry.id   AF-A0AA39LNC6-F1
#
_cell.length_a   1.000
_cell.length_b   1.000
_cell.length_c   1.000
_cell.angle_alpha   90.00
_cell.angle_beta   90.00
_cell.angle_gamma   90.00
#
_symmetry.space_group_name_H-M   'P 1'
#
loop_
_entity.id
_entity.type
_entity.pdbx_description
1 polymer ?
#
loop_
_entity_poly.entity_id
_entity_poly.type
_entity_poly.pdbx_seq_one_letter_code
_entity_poly.pdbx_strand_id
1 'polypeptide(L)'
;MAGNFWQSSHFEQWLMEKQDLLRERAEDLKVLSEDEYQKLMIFFTNFIQLICQDVNQGQSRTRMQVVATACVFFRRFYARRSLKDIDPFLLAPTCVVLASKVEEHGIMSTTKIGNTVTAALKKWPFLNQDVQNPLAMQEAEFFLLEILDCCLIVYHPYRPLMQMWNDLSYAYKDSKDLEEVKSVSWKVCNDSLKTDVSLLYPPHLIAVACLMVAAVFTNRDLKSWFSELSVDFEKVFEIQQMIFNMYSLWKSFKDIEQLPAIMEKMPKPAQTPSCHNGTQQPPQHMGRMMNAMISHGLDSSGKSKPIVFAAASKSEEDAAVALRELVYRERTQQPHFAVVPTSDRYFRNPFEGVDVSNLCLGASEIRVRIEQFCDLVANRLIDSKEKADYGPYVGVSGIALALFRASQIFHRNHEFSNRLVKQSHDLQATTQKHHSNSSSAQRYLLGKCGFLAVNLLTDFEQTKVENQIKELEKVGRTFTEGRSQIWDELFCGRCGFLAAALSLRQDKRIFLDDGVIRGVLHAIVASGREYSRNHRSASPLMFEYHGKEYFGAAHGVCGIVQMLLNFHDYLDSDQLSLVRGTVDWLSTTQAHDGNFPSSGGHVGESGHSLVHWCHGAPGFALLFLSAYRIFGDNQHLQVMERALDCIWHRGFLRKGPGLCHGLSGNGYIFLLAYRYTKREEFFHKARVFALVMLSEQFQRAANTPDCPFSLFEGWAGAISFLADLLEPYKAQFPLYPLRDYTYLPDSL
;
A
#
# COMPACT_ATOMS: atom_id res chain seq x y z
N MET A 1 16.69 8.94 -4.45
CA MET A 1 17.00 9.26 -3.02
C MET A 1 17.52 10.69 -2.87
N ALA A 2 16.82 11.55 -2.13
CA ALA A 2 17.18 12.96 -1.98
C ALA A 2 18.52 13.13 -1.23
N GLY A 3 19.47 13.84 -1.83
CA GLY A 3 20.75 14.17 -1.18
C GLY A 3 20.64 15.26 -0.11
N ASN A 4 19.49 15.93 0.00
CA ASN A 4 19.26 17.07 0.89
C ASN A 4 17.85 17.03 1.51
N PHE A 5 17.72 17.66 2.68
CA PHE A 5 16.48 17.70 3.45
C PHE A 5 15.32 18.39 2.69
N TRP A 6 15.59 19.49 1.99
CA TRP A 6 14.57 20.34 1.36
C TRP A 6 13.87 19.72 0.15
N GLN A 7 14.45 18.68 -0.45
CA GLN A 7 13.86 17.90 -1.55
C GLN A 7 13.44 16.51 -1.07
N SER A 8 13.40 16.28 0.24
CA SER A 8 13.05 14.99 0.80
C SER A 8 11.59 14.93 1.18
N SER A 9 11.03 13.72 1.15
CA SER A 9 9.68 13.48 1.66
C SER A 9 9.51 13.96 3.10
N HIS A 10 10.56 13.90 3.95
CA HIS A 10 10.55 14.46 5.31
C HIS A 10 10.11 15.94 5.31
N PHE A 11 10.71 16.77 4.46
CA PHE A 11 10.35 18.18 4.41
C PHE A 11 8.97 18.40 3.80
N GLU A 12 8.65 17.69 2.71
CA GLU A 12 7.43 17.92 1.94
C GLU A 12 6.16 17.40 2.63
N GLN A 13 6.26 16.37 3.47
CA GLN A 13 5.09 15.60 3.93
C GLN A 13 5.02 15.36 5.45
N TRP A 14 6.11 15.56 6.19
CA TRP A 14 6.19 15.12 7.60
C TRP A 14 6.38 16.24 8.61
N LEU A 15 6.63 17.47 8.16
CA LEU A 15 6.53 18.61 9.04
C LEU A 15 5.06 19.00 9.19
N MET A 16 4.60 19.04 10.44
CA MET A 16 3.23 19.39 10.81
C MET A 16 3.20 20.76 11.46
N GLU A 17 2.07 21.45 11.32
CA GLU A 17 1.79 22.60 12.18
C GLU A 17 1.35 22.12 13.57
N LYS A 18 1.67 22.91 14.59
CA LYS A 18 1.32 22.60 15.99
C LYS A 18 -0.19 22.41 16.17
N GLN A 19 -1.01 23.18 15.45
CA GLN A 19 -2.47 23.10 15.51
C GLN A 19 -2.99 21.80 14.91
N ASP A 20 -2.44 21.36 13.77
CA ASP A 20 -2.80 20.08 13.16
C ASP A 20 -2.43 18.93 14.09
N LEU A 21 -1.23 18.94 14.68
CA LEU A 21 -0.81 17.89 15.61
C LEU A 21 -1.74 17.77 16.82
N LEU A 22 -2.22 18.90 17.36
CA LEU A 22 -3.20 18.90 18.45
C LEU A 22 -4.57 18.40 17.99
N ARG A 23 -5.00 18.73 16.77
CA ARG A 23 -6.25 18.25 16.19
C ARG A 23 -6.24 16.74 16.02
N GLU A 24 -5.17 16.18 15.46
CA GLU A 24 -5.06 14.73 15.25
C GLU A 24 -5.04 13.95 16.59
N ARG A 25 -4.52 14.55 17.66
CA ARG A 25 -4.49 13.97 19.01
C ARG A 25 -5.75 14.22 19.84
N ALA A 26 -6.74 14.93 19.30
CA ALA A 26 -7.91 15.36 20.07
C ALA A 26 -8.66 14.18 20.71
N GLU A 27 -8.70 13.01 20.06
CA GLU A 27 -9.34 11.82 20.62
C GLU A 27 -8.62 11.27 21.85
N ASP A 28 -7.28 11.21 21.83
CA ASP A 28 -6.50 10.74 22.96
C ASP A 28 -6.53 11.76 24.11
N LEU A 29 -6.57 13.05 23.77
CA LEU A 29 -6.65 14.15 24.74
C LEU A 29 -8.01 14.26 25.46
N LYS A 30 -9.03 13.52 25.02
CA LYS A 30 -10.30 13.37 25.77
C LYS A 30 -10.13 12.52 27.03
N VAL A 31 -9.19 11.58 27.02
CA VAL A 31 -8.97 10.61 28.10
C VAL A 31 -7.66 10.85 28.86
N LEU A 32 -6.68 11.46 28.22
CA LEU A 32 -5.39 11.82 28.79
C LEU A 32 -5.22 13.34 28.80
N SER A 33 -4.71 13.90 29.88
CA SER A 33 -4.22 15.28 29.86
C SER A 33 -2.96 15.39 28.98
N GLU A 34 -2.64 16.61 28.52
CA GLU A 34 -1.45 16.88 27.71
C GLU A 34 -0.17 16.41 28.42
N ASP A 35 -0.05 16.66 29.74
CA ASP A 35 1.05 16.19 30.57
C ASP A 35 1.14 14.66 30.63
N GLU A 36 0.01 13.96 30.75
CA GLU A 36 -0.04 12.50 30.75
C GLU A 36 0.36 11.91 29.40
N TYR A 37 -0.10 12.52 28.30
CA TYR A 37 0.28 12.13 26.94
C TYR A 37 1.79 12.32 26.72
N GLN A 38 2.35 13.46 27.14
CA GLN A 38 3.79 13.71 27.03
C GLN A 38 4.61 12.76 27.92
N LYS A 39 4.13 12.41 29.13
CA LYS A 39 4.75 11.38 29.97
C LYS A 39 4.78 10.00 29.28
N LEU A 40 3.71 9.61 28.58
CA LEU A 40 3.71 8.38 27.77
C LEU A 40 4.75 8.45 26.64
N MET A 41 4.83 9.57 25.93
CA MET A 41 5.81 9.74 24.86
C MET A 41 7.26 9.71 25.36
N ILE A 42 7.54 10.30 26.53
CA ILE A 42 8.82 10.18 27.23
C ILE A 42 9.12 8.72 27.58
N PHE A 43 8.15 8.02 28.18
CA PHE A 43 8.28 6.62 28.55
C PHE A 43 8.61 5.73 27.35
N PHE A 44 7.84 5.80 26.25
CA PHE A 44 8.08 4.96 25.08
C PHE A 44 9.39 5.32 24.35
N THR A 45 9.80 6.59 24.36
CA THR A 45 11.11 6.99 23.84
C THR A 45 12.24 6.30 24.65
N ASN A 46 12.14 6.28 25.99
CA ASN A 46 13.10 5.59 26.85
C ASN A 46 13.04 4.07 26.67
N PHE A 47 11.84 3.51 26.47
CA PHE A 47 11.63 2.09 26.23
C PHE A 47 12.28 1.64 24.91
N ILE A 48 12.11 2.39 23.82
CA ILE A 48 12.78 2.15 22.53
C ILE A 48 14.30 2.20 22.71
N GLN A 49 14.82 3.21 23.42
CA GLN A 49 16.25 3.32 23.71
C GLN A 49 16.78 2.11 24.50
N LEU A 50 16.02 1.64 25.48
CA LEU A 50 16.37 0.48 26.28
C LEU A 50 16.42 -0.80 25.45
N ILE A 51 15.40 -1.05 24.61
CA ILE A 51 15.37 -2.20 23.70
C ILE A 51 16.61 -2.18 22.80
N CYS A 52 16.91 -1.05 22.16
CA CYS A 52 18.07 -0.95 21.26
C CYS A 52 19.42 -1.14 21.95
N GLN A 53 19.53 -0.85 23.25
CA GLN A 53 20.74 -1.08 24.03
C GLN A 53 20.92 -2.57 24.38
N ASP A 54 19.83 -3.24 24.75
CA ASP A 54 19.86 -4.62 25.24
C ASP A 54 19.83 -5.67 24.11
N VAL A 55 19.34 -5.33 22.91
CA VAL A 55 19.27 -6.26 21.76
C VAL A 55 20.65 -6.79 21.35
N ASN A 56 21.75 -6.07 21.59
CA ASN A 56 23.09 -6.45 21.13
C ASN A 56 24.10 -6.71 22.25
N GLN A 57 23.65 -7.19 23.43
CA GLN A 57 24.58 -7.67 24.47
C GLN A 57 25.52 -8.75 23.86
N GLY A 58 26.78 -8.39 23.62
CA GLY A 58 27.82 -9.23 23.00
C GLY A 58 28.15 -8.97 21.51
N GLN A 59 27.55 -7.99 20.83
CA GLN A 59 27.84 -7.59 19.44
C GLN A 59 27.96 -6.06 19.29
N SER A 60 28.13 -5.56 18.05
CA SER A 60 28.16 -4.12 17.74
C SER A 60 26.93 -3.39 18.28
N ARG A 61 27.14 -2.30 19.02
CA ARG A 61 26.09 -1.47 19.60
C ARG A 61 25.20 -0.86 18.51
N THR A 62 23.89 -0.86 18.73
CA THR A 62 22.93 -0.23 17.81
C THR A 62 23.29 1.23 17.56
N ARG A 63 23.39 1.64 16.29
CA ARG A 63 23.71 3.03 15.91
C ARG A 63 22.63 3.97 16.45
N MET A 64 23.02 5.14 17.00
CA MET A 64 22.07 6.14 17.50
C MET A 64 21.07 6.58 16.44
N GLN A 65 21.48 6.60 15.17
CA GLN A 65 20.62 6.91 14.03
C GLN A 65 19.40 5.95 13.94
N VAL A 66 19.59 4.65 14.17
CA VAL A 66 18.49 3.66 14.20
C VAL A 66 17.52 3.97 15.33
N VAL A 67 18.04 4.29 16.51
CA VAL A 67 17.24 4.62 17.70
C VAL A 67 16.42 5.88 17.44
N ALA A 68 17.04 6.91 16.87
CA ALA A 68 16.37 8.15 16.52
C ALA A 68 15.28 7.94 15.47
N THR A 69 15.56 7.16 14.41
CA THR A 69 14.57 6.82 13.38
C THR A 69 13.39 6.05 13.98
N ALA A 70 13.64 5.09 14.88
CA ALA A 70 12.58 4.35 15.56
C ALA A 70 11.69 5.28 16.42
N CYS A 71 12.28 6.21 17.17
CA CYS A 71 11.53 7.21 17.95
C CYS A 71 10.70 8.13 17.05
N VAL A 72 11.25 8.57 15.91
CA VAL A 72 10.52 9.42 14.96
C VAL A 72 9.38 8.64 14.29
N PHE A 73 9.58 7.38 13.89
CA PHE A 73 8.50 6.53 13.35
C PHE A 73 7.38 6.33 14.37
N PHE A 74 7.72 6.05 15.62
CA PHE A 74 6.74 5.90 16.70
C PHE A 74 5.90 7.17 16.88
N ARG A 75 6.55 8.34 16.91
CA ARG A 75 5.85 9.63 17.01
C ARG A 75 5.01 9.96 15.78
N ARG A 76 5.52 9.70 14.57
CA ARG A 76 4.80 9.92 13.31
C ARG A 76 3.54 9.08 13.23
N PHE A 77 3.61 7.83 13.69
CA PHE A 77 2.44 6.97 13.75
C PHE A 77 1.35 7.57 14.64
N TYR A 78 1.67 7.90 15.90
CA TYR A 78 0.72 8.51 16.84
C TYR A 78 0.47 10.01 16.63
N ALA A 79 1.04 10.60 15.57
CA ALA A 79 0.64 11.92 15.10
C ALA A 79 -0.55 11.83 14.14
N ARG A 80 -0.84 10.65 13.59
CA ARG A 80 -1.93 10.39 12.62
C ARG A 80 -2.93 9.34 13.10
N ARG A 81 -2.62 8.64 14.19
CA ARG A 81 -3.41 7.54 14.75
C ARG A 81 -3.52 7.71 16.26
N SER A 82 -4.62 7.23 16.81
CA SER A 82 -4.87 7.23 18.25
C SER A 82 -4.06 6.11 18.92
N LEU A 83 -3.71 6.29 20.20
CA LEU A 83 -3.12 5.24 21.04
C LEU A 83 -3.98 3.97 21.14
N LYS A 84 -5.27 4.04 20.77
CA LYS A 84 -6.19 2.89 20.73
C LYS A 84 -6.02 2.01 19.50
N ASP A 85 -5.40 2.53 18.43
CA ASP A 85 -5.39 1.86 17.13
C ASP A 85 -4.41 0.67 17.12
N ILE A 86 -3.22 0.84 17.70
CA ILE A 86 -2.23 -0.23 17.92
C ILE A 86 -1.67 -0.07 19.32
N ASP A 87 -1.44 -1.17 20.03
CA ASP A 87 -0.79 -1.13 21.34
C ASP A 87 0.63 -0.51 21.21
N PRO A 88 0.94 0.58 21.92
CA PRO A 88 2.28 1.16 21.97
C PRO A 88 3.41 0.18 22.30
N PHE A 89 3.17 -0.85 23.11
CA PHE A 89 4.17 -1.87 23.43
C PHE A 89 4.41 -2.86 22.30
N LEU A 90 3.48 -2.99 21.36
CA LEU A 90 3.66 -3.69 20.09
C LEU A 90 4.35 -2.80 19.06
N LEU A 91 3.91 -1.53 18.96
CA LEU A 91 4.43 -0.62 17.94
C LEU A 91 5.88 -0.20 18.20
N ALA A 92 6.26 0.08 19.44
CA ALA A 92 7.62 0.49 19.80
C ALA A 92 8.72 -0.48 19.30
N PRO A 93 8.65 -1.80 19.57
CA PRO A 93 9.63 -2.74 19.03
C PRO A 93 9.50 -2.92 17.50
N THR A 94 8.31 -2.78 16.92
CA THR A 94 8.13 -2.77 15.46
C THR A 94 8.85 -1.59 14.81
N CYS A 95 8.80 -0.38 15.39
CA CYS A 95 9.55 0.77 14.93
C CYS A 95 11.06 0.50 14.94
N VAL A 96 11.58 -0.22 15.94
CA VAL A 96 13.00 -0.61 16.00
C VAL A 96 13.37 -1.55 14.86
N VAL A 97 12.54 -2.58 14.59
CA VAL A 97 12.74 -3.49 13.45
C VAL A 97 12.78 -2.72 12.15
N LEU A 98 11.77 -1.88 11.89
CA LEU A 98 11.68 -1.12 10.64
C LEU A 98 12.84 -0.13 10.50
N ALA A 99 13.15 0.64 11.53
CA ALA A 99 14.28 1.58 11.53
C ALA A 99 15.61 0.88 11.26
N SER A 100 15.82 -0.34 11.78
CA SER A 100 17.05 -1.10 11.53
C SER A 100 17.22 -1.48 10.05
N LYS A 101 16.11 -1.76 9.35
CA LYS A 101 16.08 -2.05 7.91
C LYS A 101 16.36 -0.78 7.10
N VAL A 102 15.70 0.33 7.46
CA VAL A 102 15.80 1.61 6.76
C VAL A 102 17.20 2.22 6.86
N GLU A 103 17.82 2.14 8.04
CA GLU A 103 19.15 2.70 8.29
C GLU A 103 20.31 1.74 7.94
N GLU A 104 20.00 0.64 7.23
CA GLU A 104 20.96 -0.39 6.79
C GLU A 104 21.86 -0.92 7.93
N HIS A 105 21.32 -1.01 9.15
CA HIS A 105 22.07 -1.46 10.33
C HIS A 105 22.10 -2.99 10.49
N GLY A 106 21.51 -3.71 9.52
CA GLY A 106 21.36 -5.17 9.53
C GLY A 106 19.99 -5.62 10.03
N ILE A 107 19.54 -6.81 9.60
CA ILE A 107 18.21 -7.34 9.93
C ILE A 107 18.18 -7.75 11.41
N MET A 108 17.45 -6.99 12.23
CA MET A 108 17.16 -7.38 13.61
C MET A 108 16.07 -8.46 13.64
N SER A 109 16.37 -9.61 14.26
CA SER A 109 15.40 -10.70 14.43
C SER A 109 14.27 -10.28 15.36
N THR A 110 13.02 -10.44 14.91
CA THR A 110 11.81 -10.16 15.70
C THR A 110 11.75 -10.99 16.97
N THR A 111 12.23 -12.25 16.93
CA THR A 111 12.35 -13.09 18.13
C THR A 111 13.35 -12.53 19.14
N LYS A 112 14.49 -12.00 18.65
CA LYS A 112 15.51 -11.39 19.53
C LYS A 112 14.96 -10.14 20.19
N ILE A 113 14.28 -9.30 19.42
CA ILE A 113 13.62 -8.10 19.95
C ILE A 113 12.50 -8.47 20.93
N GLY A 114 11.67 -9.47 20.64
CA GLY A 114 10.63 -9.95 21.58
C GLY A 114 11.20 -10.43 22.91
N ASN A 115 12.33 -11.15 22.88
CA ASN A 115 13.05 -11.54 24.10
C ASN A 115 13.60 -10.34 24.86
N THR A 116 14.18 -9.36 24.16
CA THR A 116 14.67 -8.12 24.78
C THR A 116 13.54 -7.28 25.36
N VAL A 117 12.39 -7.18 24.68
CA VAL A 117 11.17 -6.53 25.18
C VAL A 117 10.71 -7.21 26.47
N THR A 118 10.61 -8.54 26.47
CA THR A 118 10.23 -9.31 27.66
C THR A 118 11.20 -9.06 28.82
N ALA A 119 12.51 -8.96 28.54
CA ALA A 119 13.50 -8.62 29.55
C ALA A 119 13.39 -7.17 30.04
N ALA A 120 13.16 -6.21 29.14
CA ALA A 120 13.00 -4.80 29.45
C ALA A 120 11.75 -4.54 30.31
N LEU A 121 10.64 -5.23 30.01
CA LEU A 121 9.38 -5.12 30.75
C LEU A 121 9.51 -5.55 32.22
N LYS A 122 10.50 -6.39 32.58
CA LYS A 122 10.77 -6.75 33.99
C LYS A 122 11.10 -5.55 34.88
N LYS A 123 11.50 -4.41 34.31
CA LYS A 123 11.72 -3.16 35.07
C LYS A 123 10.41 -2.51 35.54
N TRP A 124 9.26 -2.90 34.95
CA TRP A 124 7.93 -2.40 35.30
C TRP A 124 7.01 -3.59 35.62
N PRO A 125 7.04 -4.12 36.86
CA PRO A 125 6.37 -5.37 37.23
C PRO A 125 4.84 -5.37 37.08
N PHE A 126 4.22 -4.20 36.97
CA PHE A 126 2.78 -4.05 36.71
C PHE A 126 2.40 -4.33 35.25
N LEU A 127 3.38 -4.47 34.34
CA LEU A 127 3.17 -4.79 32.94
C LEU A 127 3.29 -6.30 32.71
N ASN A 128 2.16 -7.00 32.77
CA ASN A 128 2.04 -8.39 32.30
C ASN A 128 1.55 -8.39 30.85
N GLN A 129 2.47 -8.19 29.90
CA GLN A 129 2.16 -8.31 28.48
C GLN A 129 2.97 -9.44 27.85
N ASP A 130 2.27 -10.41 27.25
CA ASP A 130 2.86 -11.39 26.33
C ASP A 130 3.12 -10.72 24.98
N VAL A 131 4.21 -9.94 24.90
CA VAL A 131 4.69 -9.36 23.63
C VAL A 131 5.44 -10.41 22.77
N GLN A 132 5.34 -11.69 23.13
CA GLN A 132 6.02 -12.82 22.47
C GLN A 132 5.35 -13.26 21.15
N ASN A 133 4.71 -12.34 20.43
CA ASN A 133 4.13 -12.65 19.14
C ASN A 133 4.90 -11.96 17.99
N PRO A 134 5.95 -12.60 17.45
CA PRO A 134 6.64 -12.15 16.23
C PRO A 134 5.71 -11.87 15.06
N LEU A 135 4.55 -12.55 14.98
CA LEU A 135 3.55 -12.32 13.93
C LEU A 135 2.84 -10.98 14.13
N ALA A 136 2.44 -10.66 15.36
CA ALA A 136 1.82 -9.36 15.68
C ALA A 136 2.78 -8.19 15.37
N MET A 137 4.09 -8.38 15.60
CA MET A 137 5.09 -7.34 15.25
C MET A 137 5.22 -7.17 13.72
N GLN A 138 5.14 -8.26 12.96
CA GLN A 138 5.16 -8.22 11.49
C GLN A 138 3.90 -7.56 10.93
N GLU A 139 2.72 -7.85 11.49
CA GLU A 139 1.47 -7.20 11.13
C GLU A 139 1.51 -5.70 11.43
N ALA A 140 1.95 -5.33 12.64
CA ALA A 140 2.17 -3.93 13.02
C ALA A 140 3.18 -3.22 12.10
N GLU A 141 4.15 -3.93 11.52
CA GLU A 141 5.12 -3.36 10.58
C GLU A 141 4.44 -2.88 9.30
N PHE A 142 3.47 -3.64 8.77
CA PHE A 142 2.71 -3.23 7.58
C PHE A 142 1.86 -1.99 7.86
N PHE A 143 1.17 -1.95 9.01
CA PHE A 143 0.41 -0.76 9.40
C PHE A 143 1.32 0.45 9.58
N LEU A 144 2.49 0.26 10.19
CA LEU A 144 3.47 1.33 10.34
C LEU A 144 3.92 1.86 8.96
N LEU A 145 4.21 0.98 7.99
CA LEU A 145 4.55 1.37 6.63
C LEU A 145 3.44 2.15 5.92
N GLU A 146 2.19 1.71 6.06
CA GLU A 146 1.02 2.37 5.49
C GLU A 146 0.83 3.78 6.06
N ILE A 147 0.88 3.93 7.40
CA ILE A 147 0.71 5.24 8.05
C ILE A 147 1.86 6.18 7.76
N LEU A 148 3.07 5.64 7.58
CA LEU A 148 4.24 6.38 7.14
C LEU A 148 4.22 6.68 5.63
N ASP A 149 3.16 6.34 4.88
CA ASP A 149 3.07 6.49 3.42
C ASP A 149 4.35 6.03 2.68
N CYS A 150 5.02 4.98 3.20
CA CYS A 150 6.35 4.52 2.76
C CYS A 150 7.46 5.59 2.71
N CYS A 151 7.28 6.74 3.35
CA CYS A 151 8.25 7.81 3.45
C CYS A 151 9.23 7.58 4.61
N LEU A 152 10.14 6.63 4.40
CA LEU A 152 10.98 6.09 5.46
C LEU A 152 12.25 6.91 5.75
N ILE A 153 12.63 7.84 4.87
CA ILE A 153 13.84 8.64 5.06
C ILE A 153 13.61 9.70 6.14
N VAL A 154 14.42 9.65 7.22
CA VAL A 154 14.39 10.62 8.30
C VAL A 154 15.72 11.37 8.38
N TYR A 155 15.66 12.69 8.28
CA TYR A 155 16.82 13.58 8.49
C TYR A 155 16.89 13.97 9.96
N HIS A 156 17.97 13.56 10.61
CA HIS A 156 18.19 13.83 12.03
C HIS A 156 19.08 15.06 12.28
N PRO A 157 18.91 15.75 13.43
CA PRO A 157 19.73 16.89 13.82
C PRO A 157 21.23 16.58 14.05
N TYR A 158 21.63 15.31 14.13
CA TYR A 158 23.02 14.91 14.38
C TYR A 158 24.01 15.40 13.32
N ARG A 159 23.65 15.33 12.04
CA ARG A 159 24.55 15.75 10.95
C ARG A 159 24.74 17.28 10.93
N PRO A 160 23.68 18.11 10.96
CA PRO A 160 23.82 19.55 11.13
C PRO A 160 24.59 19.93 12.41
N LEU A 161 24.32 19.25 13.54
CA LEU A 161 25.01 19.51 14.81
C LEU A 161 26.53 19.27 14.69
N MET A 162 26.94 18.19 14.02
CA MET A 162 28.36 17.91 13.76
C MET A 162 29.01 18.93 12.83
N GLN A 163 28.27 19.46 11.85
CA GLN A 163 28.76 20.53 10.98
C GLN A 163 28.99 21.83 11.78
N MET A 164 27.98 22.24 12.56
CA MET A 164 28.07 23.41 13.44
C MET A 164 29.23 23.29 14.45
N TRP A 165 29.46 22.09 14.97
CA TRP A 165 30.59 21.81 15.84
C TRP A 165 31.95 22.03 15.16
N ASN A 166 32.10 21.56 13.92
CA ASN A 166 33.34 21.74 13.17
C ASN A 166 33.60 23.23 12.90
N ASP A 167 32.56 23.99 12.58
CA ASP A 167 32.64 25.44 12.36
C ASP A 167 33.01 26.18 13.67
N LEU A 168 32.37 25.83 14.79
CA LEU A 168 32.71 26.35 16.12
C LEU A 168 34.16 26.04 16.52
N SER A 169 34.62 24.80 16.28
CA SER A 169 36.00 24.38 16.57
C SER A 169 37.02 25.16 15.75
N TYR A 170 36.66 25.58 14.54
CA TYR A 170 37.51 26.44 13.71
C TYR A 170 37.54 27.89 14.24
N ALA A 171 36.40 28.43 14.67
CA ALA A 171 36.28 29.79 15.19
C ALA A 171 36.97 29.99 16.56
N TYR A 172 37.00 28.95 17.40
CA TYR A 172 37.51 29.01 18.77
C TYR A 172 38.60 27.96 19.05
N LYS A 173 39.65 27.94 18.22
CA LYS A 173 40.80 27.01 18.36
C LYS A 173 41.36 27.07 19.79
N ASP A 174 41.63 25.89 20.37
CA ASP A 174 42.29 25.65 21.67
C ASP A 174 41.47 25.69 22.97
N SER A 175 40.13 25.71 22.94
CA SER A 175 39.35 25.57 24.20
C SER A 175 38.95 24.10 24.49
N LYS A 176 39.52 23.51 25.55
CA LYS A 176 39.03 22.24 26.13
C LYS A 176 37.55 22.30 26.53
N ASP A 177 37.09 23.53 26.77
CA ASP A 177 35.73 23.90 27.16
C ASP A 177 34.67 23.58 26.09
N LEU A 178 35.05 23.54 24.82
CA LEU A 178 34.13 23.22 23.73
C LEU A 178 33.78 21.72 23.70
N GLU A 179 34.67 20.81 24.10
CA GLU A 179 34.35 19.37 24.14
C GLU A 179 33.24 19.05 25.16
N GLU A 180 33.13 19.83 26.23
CA GLU A 180 32.01 19.74 27.16
C GLU A 180 30.70 20.18 26.50
N VAL A 181 30.70 21.31 25.79
CA VAL A 181 29.54 21.81 25.01
C VAL A 181 29.10 20.77 23.97
N LYS A 182 30.05 20.14 23.26
CA LYS A 182 29.78 19.07 22.29
C LYS A 182 29.11 17.86 22.93
N SER A 183 29.64 17.42 24.07
CA SER A 183 29.09 16.28 24.81
C SER A 183 27.67 16.57 25.31
N VAL A 184 27.45 17.77 25.88
CA VAL A 184 26.13 18.19 26.37
C VAL A 184 25.15 18.38 25.21
N SER A 185 25.54 19.03 24.12
CA SER A 185 24.66 19.24 22.95
C SER A 185 24.24 17.93 22.29
N TRP A 186 25.13 16.94 22.22
CA TRP A 186 24.77 15.59 21.74
C TRP A 186 23.74 14.91 22.66
N LYS A 187 23.87 15.07 23.98
CA LYS A 187 22.89 14.55 24.96
C LYS A 187 21.54 15.25 24.83
N VAL A 188 21.52 16.58 24.76
CA VAL A 188 20.31 17.37 24.54
C VAL A 188 19.64 16.99 23.22
N CYS A 189 20.42 16.74 22.18
CA CYS A 189 19.94 16.27 20.89
C CYS A 189 19.24 14.90 21.00
N ASN A 190 19.79 13.95 21.76
CA ASN A 190 19.12 12.67 22.03
C ASN A 190 17.86 12.85 22.89
N ASP A 191 17.86 13.79 23.82
CA ASP A 191 16.71 14.10 24.67
C ASP A 191 15.59 14.80 23.88
N SER A 192 15.92 15.55 22.83
CA SER A 192 14.93 16.19 21.96
C SER A 192 13.95 15.20 21.32
N LEU A 193 14.35 13.93 21.14
CA LEU A 193 13.49 12.84 20.67
C LEU A 193 12.32 12.52 21.62
N LYS A 194 12.40 12.99 22.88
CA LYS A 194 11.32 12.92 23.86
C LYS A 194 10.26 14.00 23.67
N THR A 195 10.43 14.88 22.70
CA THR A 195 9.50 15.96 22.35
C THR A 195 9.00 15.81 20.91
N ASP A 196 8.01 16.62 20.53
CA ASP A 196 7.46 16.65 19.16
C ASP A 196 8.28 17.49 18.17
N VAL A 197 9.45 18.01 18.57
CA VAL A 197 10.24 18.92 17.72
C VAL A 197 10.64 18.29 16.37
N SER A 198 10.80 16.97 16.32
CA SER A 198 11.10 16.23 15.08
C SER A 198 9.92 16.13 14.11
N LEU A 199 8.70 16.43 14.56
CA LEU A 199 7.50 16.54 13.72
C LEU A 199 7.22 17.98 13.31
N LEU A 200 7.73 18.96 14.04
CA LEU A 200 7.35 20.38 13.87
C LEU A 200 8.43 21.21 13.17
N TYR A 201 9.71 20.85 13.32
CA TYR A 201 10.82 21.71 12.88
C TYR A 201 11.87 20.96 12.05
N PRO A 202 12.51 21.66 11.08
CA PRO A 202 13.67 21.15 10.38
C PRO A 202 14.85 20.76 11.30
N PRO A 203 15.65 19.73 10.93
CA PRO A 203 16.72 19.21 11.77
C PRO A 203 17.85 20.20 12.08
N HIS A 204 18.10 21.17 11.20
CA HIS A 204 19.12 22.20 11.45
C HIS A 204 18.70 23.17 12.55
N LEU A 205 17.41 23.55 12.65
CA LEU A 205 16.92 24.41 13.74
C LEU A 205 16.97 23.67 15.08
N ILE A 206 16.62 22.37 15.09
CA ILE A 206 16.74 21.52 16.28
C ILE A 206 18.20 21.43 16.73
N ALA A 207 19.15 21.32 15.80
CA ALA A 207 20.58 21.29 16.12
C ALA A 207 21.06 22.61 16.75
N VAL A 208 20.65 23.77 16.21
CA VAL A 208 20.97 25.09 16.80
C VAL A 208 20.40 25.19 18.21
N ALA A 209 19.13 24.82 18.41
CA ALA A 209 18.50 24.84 19.72
C ALA A 209 19.25 23.98 20.75
N CYS A 210 19.61 22.75 20.39
CA CYS A 210 20.38 21.85 21.26
C CYS A 210 21.75 22.41 21.63
N LEU A 211 22.44 23.04 20.67
CA LEU A 211 23.74 23.67 20.88
C LEU A 211 23.64 24.90 21.79
N MET A 212 22.60 25.73 21.63
CA MET A 212 22.34 26.87 22.51
C MET A 212 22.00 26.42 23.94
N VAL A 213 21.15 25.41 24.11
CA VAL A 213 20.84 24.84 25.43
C VAL A 213 22.10 24.31 26.11
N ALA A 214 22.96 23.62 25.36
CA ALA A 214 24.23 23.13 25.87
C ALA A 214 25.18 24.26 26.30
N ALA A 215 25.29 25.33 25.50
CA ALA A 215 26.09 26.50 25.85
C ALA A 215 25.61 27.16 27.15
N VAL A 216 24.29 27.23 27.36
CA VAL A 216 23.72 27.74 28.62
C VAL A 216 24.05 26.81 29.79
N PHE A 217 23.90 25.49 29.62
CA PHE A 217 24.19 24.52 30.68
C PHE A 217 25.67 24.44 31.08
N THR A 218 26.58 24.68 30.14
CA THR A 218 28.03 24.71 30.40
C THR A 218 28.55 26.12 30.71
N ASN A 219 27.65 27.12 30.81
CA ASN A 219 27.95 28.52 31.08
C ASN A 219 28.98 29.13 30.10
N ARG A 220 28.80 28.87 28.79
CA ARG A 220 29.68 29.36 27.72
C ARG A 220 28.98 30.40 26.86
N ASP A 221 29.70 31.50 26.61
CA ASP A 221 29.21 32.56 25.74
C ASP A 221 29.59 32.28 24.28
N LEU A 222 28.59 31.88 23.50
CA LEU A 222 28.71 31.67 22.05
C LEU A 222 27.84 32.67 21.26
N LYS A 223 27.41 33.78 21.90
CA LYS A 223 26.46 34.74 21.28
C LYS A 223 26.98 35.33 19.97
N SER A 224 28.26 35.65 19.89
CA SER A 224 28.87 36.18 18.66
C SER A 224 28.74 35.19 17.50
N TRP A 225 29.03 33.91 17.74
CA TRP A 225 28.89 32.88 16.72
C TRP A 225 27.42 32.66 16.31
N PHE A 226 26.50 32.64 17.27
CA PHE A 226 25.07 32.54 16.94
C PHE A 226 24.57 33.74 16.12
N SER A 227 25.08 34.95 16.37
CA SER A 227 24.67 36.15 15.62
C SER A 227 25.06 36.13 14.14
N GLU A 228 26.03 35.29 13.76
CA GLU A 228 26.44 35.09 12.36
C GLU A 228 25.55 34.10 11.61
N LEU A 229 24.71 33.32 12.32
CA LEU A 229 23.83 32.35 11.70
C LEU A 229 22.61 33.01 11.06
N SER A 230 22.36 32.70 9.79
CA SER A 230 21.15 33.09 9.07
C SER A 230 20.00 32.11 9.37
N VAL A 231 19.51 32.09 10.61
CA VAL A 231 18.43 31.21 11.07
C VAL A 231 17.31 31.98 11.76
N ASP A 232 16.10 31.41 11.73
CA ASP A 232 14.94 31.95 12.42
C ASP A 232 15.02 31.63 13.92
N PHE A 233 15.48 32.61 14.71
CA PHE A 233 15.66 32.45 16.15
C PHE A 233 14.34 32.33 16.92
N GLU A 234 13.22 32.84 16.41
CA GLU A 234 11.91 32.69 17.06
C GLU A 234 11.54 31.21 17.16
N LYS A 235 11.67 30.47 16.05
CA LYS A 235 11.48 29.01 16.02
C LYS A 235 12.50 28.27 16.87
N VAL A 236 13.75 28.73 16.92
CA VAL A 236 14.77 28.13 17.79
C VAL A 236 14.37 28.28 19.26
N PHE A 237 13.85 29.43 19.69
CA PHE A 237 13.37 29.64 21.06
C PHE A 237 12.15 28.77 21.39
N GLU A 238 11.23 28.56 20.45
CA GLU A 238 10.11 27.61 20.63
C GLU A 238 10.60 26.19 20.88
N ILE A 239 11.57 25.71 20.09
CA ILE A 239 12.20 24.39 20.28
C ILE A 239 12.84 24.28 21.67
N GLN A 240 13.55 25.32 22.12
CA GLN A 240 14.15 25.36 23.46
C GLN A 240 13.11 25.27 24.56
N GLN A 241 12.00 26.02 24.44
CA GLN A 241 10.89 25.96 25.38
C GLN A 241 10.30 24.55 25.45
N MET A 242 10.10 23.87 24.31
CA MET A 242 9.63 22.49 24.30
C MET A 242 10.61 21.54 25.02
N ILE A 243 11.92 21.69 24.80
CA ILE A 243 12.95 20.90 25.47
C ILE A 243 12.95 21.17 26.99
N PHE A 244 12.87 22.43 27.42
CA PHE A 244 12.82 22.78 28.85
C PHE A 244 11.54 22.30 29.53
N ASN A 245 10.39 22.42 28.88
CA ASN A 245 9.13 21.89 29.37
C ASN A 245 9.21 20.37 29.55
N MET A 246 9.81 19.67 28.58
CA MET A 246 10.07 18.24 28.70
C MET A 246 11.00 17.92 29.87
N TYR A 247 12.08 18.67 30.09
CA TYR A 247 12.96 18.44 31.24
C TYR A 247 12.25 18.68 32.58
N SER A 248 11.40 19.70 32.68
CA SER A 248 10.58 19.97 33.85
C SER A 248 9.63 18.81 34.15
N LEU A 249 8.91 18.35 33.12
CA LEU A 249 7.98 17.23 33.21
C LEU A 249 8.72 15.93 33.57
N TRP A 250 9.81 15.63 32.87
CA TRP A 250 10.59 14.40 33.06
C TRP A 250 11.22 14.33 34.46
N LYS A 251 11.69 15.45 35.01
CA LYS A 251 12.21 15.52 36.39
C LYS A 251 11.15 15.14 37.43
N SER A 252 9.88 15.44 37.17
CA SER A 252 8.76 15.11 38.06
C SER A 252 8.13 13.74 37.80
N PHE A 253 8.49 13.10 36.68
CA PHE A 253 7.86 11.86 36.23
C PHE A 253 8.54 10.65 36.86
N LYS A 254 7.87 10.08 37.86
CA LYS A 254 8.21 8.79 38.44
C LYS A 254 7.40 7.71 37.76
N ASP A 255 8.01 7.06 36.78
CA ASP A 255 7.38 6.07 35.91
C ASP A 255 6.70 4.92 36.69
N ILE A 256 7.35 4.30 37.66
CA ILE A 256 6.76 3.18 38.42
C ILE A 256 5.51 3.60 39.22
N GLU A 257 5.48 4.82 39.76
CA GLU A 257 4.38 5.32 40.58
C GLU A 257 3.22 5.87 39.74
N GLN A 258 3.52 6.58 38.65
CA GLN A 258 2.53 7.35 37.88
C GLN A 258 2.03 6.60 36.63
N LEU A 259 2.86 5.77 35.99
CA LEU A 259 2.50 5.11 34.74
C LEU A 259 1.30 4.16 34.87
N PRO A 260 1.10 3.39 35.97
CA PRO A 260 -0.07 2.52 36.10
C PRO A 260 -1.41 3.27 35.92
N ALA A 261 -1.57 4.42 36.57
CA ALA A 261 -2.77 5.24 36.48
C ALA A 261 -2.97 5.86 35.08
N ILE A 262 -1.87 6.26 34.44
CA ILE A 262 -1.91 6.80 33.07
C ILE A 262 -2.29 5.70 32.07
N MET A 263 -1.75 4.50 32.23
CA MET A 263 -2.04 3.36 31.37
C MET A 263 -3.45 2.79 31.54
N GLU A 264 -4.06 2.96 32.71
CA GLU A 264 -5.47 2.62 32.91
C GLU A 264 -6.40 3.53 32.09
N LYS A 265 -6.04 4.81 31.97
CA LYS A 265 -6.75 5.79 31.12
C LYS A 265 -6.42 5.65 29.64
N MET A 266 -5.24 5.11 29.32
CA MET A 266 -4.80 4.92 27.94
C MET A 266 -5.81 4.04 27.20
N PRO A 267 -6.36 4.53 26.07
CA PRO A 267 -7.40 3.79 25.37
C PRO A 267 -6.80 2.50 24.82
N LYS A 268 -7.40 1.36 25.17
CA LYS A 268 -6.89 0.04 24.78
C LYS A 268 -7.46 -0.37 23.42
N PRO A 269 -6.67 -1.06 22.57
CA PRO A 269 -7.20 -1.69 21.37
C PRO A 269 -8.35 -2.62 21.74
N ALA A 270 -9.42 -2.63 20.95
CA ALA A 270 -10.57 -3.49 21.20
C ALA A 270 -10.12 -4.96 21.25
N GLN A 271 -10.19 -5.58 22.43
CA GLN A 271 -9.98 -7.02 22.56
C GLN A 271 -11.16 -7.72 21.87
N THR A 272 -10.89 -8.53 20.84
CA THR A 272 -11.79 -9.64 20.49
C THR A 272 -12.08 -10.43 21.77
N PRO A 273 -13.35 -10.73 22.11
CA PRO A 273 -13.69 -11.35 23.38
C PRO A 273 -12.96 -12.69 23.54
N SER A 274 -12.03 -12.73 24.50
CA SER A 274 -11.32 -13.93 24.90
C SER A 274 -12.30 -14.96 25.46
N CYS A 275 -12.40 -16.12 24.81
CA CYS A 275 -13.09 -17.27 25.38
C CYS A 275 -12.29 -17.83 26.57
N HIS A 276 -12.70 -17.55 27.80
CA HIS A 276 -12.21 -18.27 28.98
C HIS A 276 -13.38 -18.74 29.85
N ASN A 277 -13.70 -20.03 29.75
CA ASN A 277 -13.55 -21.00 30.83
C ASN A 277 -14.20 -22.34 30.43
N GLY A 278 -13.37 -23.36 30.26
CA GLY A 278 -13.79 -24.72 29.97
C GLY A 278 -12.57 -25.62 29.81
N THR A 279 -12.11 -26.18 30.92
CA THR A 279 -11.04 -27.18 31.01
C THR A 279 -11.32 -28.40 30.12
N GLN A 280 -10.73 -28.45 28.93
CA GLN A 280 -10.47 -29.71 28.21
C GLN A 280 -9.12 -29.59 27.48
N GLN A 281 -8.17 -30.43 27.88
CA GLN A 281 -6.88 -30.57 27.19
C GLN A 281 -7.11 -31.01 25.73
N PRO A 282 -6.41 -30.43 24.74
CA PRO A 282 -6.55 -30.89 23.36
C PRO A 282 -5.90 -32.27 23.17
N PRO A 283 -6.48 -33.16 22.35
CA PRO A 283 -5.96 -34.51 22.14
C PRO A 283 -4.60 -34.51 21.46
N GLN A 284 -3.71 -35.38 21.92
CA GLN A 284 -2.31 -35.55 21.46
C GLN A 284 -2.13 -36.02 19.99
N HIS A 285 -3.17 -35.96 19.14
CA HIS A 285 -3.06 -36.32 17.74
C HIS A 285 -2.68 -35.13 16.81
N MET A 286 -2.78 -33.88 17.30
CA MET A 286 -2.49 -32.66 16.54
C MET A 286 -0.98 -32.38 16.36
N GLY A 287 -0.14 -32.91 17.25
CA GLY A 287 1.33 -32.71 17.21
C GLY A 287 2.06 -33.45 16.06
N ARG A 288 1.46 -34.52 15.51
CA ARG A 288 2.07 -35.26 14.39
C ARG A 288 1.63 -34.77 13.00
N MET A 289 0.46 -34.12 12.88
CA MET A 289 0.05 -33.47 11.63
C MET A 289 0.72 -32.10 11.45
N MET A 290 0.99 -31.36 12.54
CA MET A 290 1.75 -30.09 12.49
C MET A 290 3.16 -30.31 11.92
N ASN A 291 3.84 -31.39 12.32
CA ASN A 291 5.17 -31.72 11.82
C ASN A 291 5.20 -32.19 10.36
N ALA A 292 4.09 -32.68 9.80
CA ALA A 292 3.99 -33.09 8.39
C ALA A 292 3.52 -31.94 7.47
N MET A 293 2.90 -30.89 8.02
CA MET A 293 2.49 -29.69 7.26
C MET A 293 3.57 -28.59 7.23
N ILE A 294 4.59 -28.68 8.10
CA ILE A 294 5.74 -27.78 8.13
C ILE A 294 6.67 -27.92 6.89
N SER A 295 6.61 -29.02 6.14
CA SER A 295 7.60 -29.31 5.08
C SER A 295 7.35 -28.67 3.71
N HIS A 296 6.19 -28.04 3.44
CA HIS A 296 5.83 -27.64 2.07
C HIS A 296 5.53 -26.16 1.83
N GLY A 297 5.63 -25.30 2.85
CA GLY A 297 5.39 -23.85 2.74
C GLY A 297 6.60 -22.95 3.01
N LEU A 298 7.73 -23.51 3.45
CA LEU A 298 8.92 -22.79 3.90
C LEU A 298 10.07 -23.07 2.92
N ASP A 299 10.96 -22.11 2.67
CA ASP A 299 12.29 -22.47 2.17
C ASP A 299 13.07 -23.22 3.26
N SER A 300 14.25 -23.74 2.93
CA SER A 300 15.10 -24.55 3.82
C SER A 300 15.49 -23.88 5.15
N SER A 301 15.06 -22.63 5.41
CA SER A 301 15.33 -21.85 6.61
C SER A 301 14.10 -21.49 7.47
N GLY A 302 12.88 -21.89 7.10
CA GLY A 302 11.73 -21.81 8.00
C GLY A 302 11.10 -20.41 8.18
N LYS A 303 11.25 -19.48 7.23
CA LYS A 303 10.62 -18.14 7.28
C LYS A 303 9.41 -18.01 6.34
N SER A 304 8.35 -17.33 6.80
CA SER A 304 7.28 -16.79 5.95
C SER A 304 7.82 -15.60 5.14
N LYS A 305 7.61 -15.59 3.81
CA LYS A 305 7.95 -14.43 2.97
C LYS A 305 6.78 -13.44 2.96
N PRO A 306 6.93 -12.21 3.49
CA PRO A 306 6.02 -11.11 3.15
C PRO A 306 6.09 -10.84 1.64
N ILE A 307 4.98 -10.45 1.02
CA ILE A 307 5.00 -9.91 -0.34
C ILE A 307 5.64 -8.53 -0.23
N VAL A 308 6.89 -8.43 -0.65
CA VAL A 308 7.64 -7.18 -0.72
C VAL A 308 7.55 -6.70 -2.16
N PHE A 309 6.84 -5.60 -2.39
CA PHE A 309 6.91 -4.88 -3.66
C PHE A 309 8.26 -4.17 -3.73
N ALA A 310 8.98 -4.32 -4.84
CA ALA A 310 10.24 -3.59 -5.02
C ALA A 310 9.93 -2.11 -5.24
N ALA A 311 10.57 -1.22 -4.48
CA ALA A 311 10.52 0.21 -4.76
C ALA A 311 11.26 0.53 -6.07
N ALA A 312 10.85 1.60 -6.75
CA ALA A 312 11.43 2.08 -8.01
C ALA A 312 12.96 2.07 -7.96
N SER A 313 13.55 1.37 -8.91
CA SER A 313 14.98 1.38 -9.16
C SER A 313 15.43 2.73 -9.73
N LYS A 314 16.73 3.03 -9.67
CA LYS A 314 17.28 4.27 -10.24
C LYS A 314 17.02 4.37 -11.75
N SER A 315 17.08 3.24 -12.46
CA SER A 315 16.74 3.18 -13.88
C SER A 315 15.26 3.48 -14.14
N GLU A 316 14.37 3.09 -13.23
CA GLU A 316 12.96 3.46 -13.33
C GLU A 316 12.74 4.95 -13.05
N GLU A 317 13.41 5.53 -12.06
CA GLU A 317 13.38 6.99 -11.84
C GLU A 317 13.84 7.76 -13.09
N ASP A 318 14.97 7.35 -13.69
CA ASP A 318 15.55 8.04 -14.85
C ASP A 318 14.67 7.89 -16.10
N ALA A 319 14.08 6.72 -16.32
CA ALA A 319 13.11 6.50 -17.39
C ALA A 319 11.82 7.33 -17.17
N ALA A 320 11.40 7.51 -15.91
CA ALA A 320 10.21 8.31 -15.59
C ALA A 320 10.46 9.81 -15.86
N VAL A 321 11.68 10.28 -15.63
CA VAL A 321 12.11 11.63 -16.04
C VAL A 321 12.11 11.76 -17.57
N ALA A 322 12.69 10.80 -18.29
CA ALA A 322 12.69 10.79 -19.76
C ALA A 322 11.27 10.80 -20.35
N LEU A 323 10.33 10.11 -19.70
CA LEU A 323 8.93 10.10 -20.10
C LEU A 323 8.27 11.47 -19.94
N ARG A 324 8.53 12.15 -18.81
CA ARG A 324 8.07 13.53 -18.60
C ARG A 324 8.64 14.47 -19.66
N GLU A 325 9.93 14.35 -19.97
CA GLU A 325 10.58 15.12 -21.05
C GLU A 325 9.98 14.89 -22.43
N LEU A 326 9.63 13.64 -22.74
CA LEU A 326 9.00 13.28 -24.01
C LEU A 326 7.64 13.98 -24.17
N VAL A 327 6.86 14.04 -23.10
CA VAL A 327 5.57 14.72 -23.09
C VAL A 327 5.74 16.25 -23.15
N TYR A 328 6.81 16.82 -22.57
CA TYR A 328 7.08 18.27 -22.64
C TYR A 328 7.47 18.80 -24.02
N ARG A 329 8.09 17.96 -24.88
CA ARG A 329 8.66 18.44 -26.16
C ARG A 329 7.61 18.78 -27.22
N GLU A 330 6.40 18.26 -27.11
CA GLU A 330 5.32 18.54 -28.06
C GLU A 330 4.50 19.74 -27.58
N ARG A 331 4.85 20.94 -28.06
CA ARG A 331 4.00 22.16 -27.97
C ARG A 331 2.75 21.99 -28.86
N THR A 332 1.80 21.16 -28.48
CA THR A 332 0.41 21.35 -28.90
C THR A 332 -0.21 22.43 -28.01
N GLN A 333 -1.18 23.20 -28.53
CA GLN A 333 -1.85 24.28 -27.81
C GLN A 333 -2.15 23.87 -26.37
N GLN A 334 -1.79 24.71 -25.39
CA GLN A 334 -2.04 24.40 -23.98
C GLN A 334 -3.53 24.05 -23.80
N PRO A 335 -3.84 22.94 -23.13
CA PRO A 335 -5.23 22.53 -22.94
C PRO A 335 -6.01 23.64 -22.23
N HIS A 336 -7.24 23.90 -22.67
CA HIS A 336 -8.16 24.92 -22.09
C HIS A 336 -8.66 24.58 -20.67
N PHE A 337 -8.00 23.67 -19.94
CA PHE A 337 -8.39 23.24 -18.61
C PHE A 337 -7.21 23.26 -17.64
N ALA A 338 -7.51 23.33 -16.34
CA ALA A 338 -6.51 23.37 -15.27
C ALA A 338 -6.60 22.13 -14.36
N VAL A 339 -5.49 21.45 -14.14
CA VAL A 339 -5.37 20.37 -13.15
C VAL A 339 -5.01 20.99 -11.80
N VAL A 340 -6.00 21.09 -10.91
CA VAL A 340 -5.85 21.76 -9.60
C VAL A 340 -5.98 20.74 -8.48
N PRO A 341 -4.96 20.57 -7.60
CA PRO A 341 -5.08 19.72 -6.42
C PRO A 341 -6.20 20.22 -5.50
N THR A 342 -7.10 19.33 -5.08
CA THR A 342 -8.12 19.61 -4.05
C THR A 342 -7.75 19.04 -2.69
N SER A 343 -6.83 18.06 -2.68
CA SER A 343 -6.26 17.45 -1.49
C SER A 343 -4.96 16.73 -1.84
N ASP A 344 -4.36 16.02 -0.87
CA ASP A 344 -3.21 15.15 -1.12
C ASP A 344 -3.54 13.91 -1.96
N ARG A 345 -4.83 13.63 -2.18
CA ARG A 345 -5.30 12.43 -2.89
C ARG A 345 -5.87 12.73 -4.26
N TYR A 346 -6.51 13.89 -4.44
CA TYR A 346 -7.33 14.17 -5.61
C TYR A 346 -6.98 15.50 -6.28
N PHE A 347 -7.14 15.52 -7.59
CA PHE A 347 -7.34 16.73 -8.37
C PHE A 347 -8.84 17.01 -8.49
N ARG A 348 -9.20 18.29 -8.56
CA ARG A 348 -10.53 18.70 -9.00
C ARG A 348 -10.77 18.16 -10.40
N ASN A 349 -11.95 17.63 -10.68
CA ASN A 349 -12.35 17.34 -12.05
C ASN A 349 -12.35 18.65 -12.86
N PRO A 350 -11.50 18.79 -13.90
CA PRO A 350 -11.46 20.01 -14.71
C PRO A 350 -12.72 20.21 -15.58
N PHE A 351 -13.51 19.15 -15.77
CA PHE A 351 -14.69 19.11 -16.63
C PHE A 351 -16.00 19.01 -15.84
N GLU A 352 -15.94 19.35 -14.56
CA GLU A 352 -17.10 19.48 -13.68
C GLU A 352 -18.13 20.45 -14.30
N GLY A 353 -19.34 19.97 -14.60
CA GLY A 353 -20.41 20.77 -15.24
C GLY A 353 -20.16 21.14 -16.71
N VAL A 354 -19.14 20.59 -17.35
CA VAL A 354 -18.81 20.84 -18.77
C VAL A 354 -19.37 19.71 -19.64
N ASP A 355 -19.97 20.06 -20.79
CA ASP A 355 -20.35 19.06 -21.79
C ASP A 355 -19.11 18.51 -22.50
N VAL A 356 -18.82 17.23 -22.25
CA VAL A 356 -17.65 16.51 -22.78
C VAL A 356 -17.97 15.67 -24.02
N SER A 357 -19.21 15.73 -24.55
CA SER A 357 -19.62 14.97 -25.73
C SER A 357 -18.77 15.31 -26.97
N ASN A 358 -18.41 16.58 -27.12
CA ASN A 358 -17.61 17.08 -28.25
C ASN A 358 -16.10 16.98 -28.02
N LEU A 359 -15.66 16.53 -26.84
CA LEU A 359 -14.25 16.49 -26.48
C LEU A 359 -13.55 15.36 -27.25
N CYS A 360 -12.66 15.72 -28.18
CA CYS A 360 -12.07 14.78 -29.10
C CYS A 360 -10.57 14.54 -28.87
N LEU A 361 -10.22 13.49 -28.12
CA LEU A 361 -8.88 12.89 -28.17
C LEU A 361 -8.80 11.99 -29.42
N GLY A 362 -7.97 12.36 -30.40
CA GLY A 362 -7.92 11.70 -31.70
C GLY A 362 -7.29 10.31 -31.65
N ALA A 363 -7.81 9.35 -32.41
CA ALA A 363 -7.27 7.98 -32.46
C ALA A 363 -5.80 7.94 -32.91
N SER A 364 -5.38 8.85 -33.79
CA SER A 364 -3.99 9.00 -34.22
C SER A 364 -3.09 9.48 -33.08
N GLU A 365 -3.55 10.45 -32.29
CA GLU A 365 -2.82 10.98 -31.13
C GLU A 365 -2.64 9.90 -30.06
N ILE A 366 -3.70 9.15 -29.75
CA ILE A 366 -3.64 8.04 -28.80
C ILE A 366 -2.62 6.98 -29.28
N ARG A 367 -2.63 6.64 -30.57
CA ARG A 367 -1.67 5.68 -31.15
C ARG A 367 -0.23 6.16 -30.99
N VAL A 368 0.06 7.42 -31.31
CA VAL A 368 1.40 8.00 -31.13
C VAL A 368 1.84 7.94 -29.66
N ARG A 369 0.95 8.26 -28.71
CA ARG A 369 1.25 8.15 -27.28
C ARG A 369 1.53 6.72 -26.85
N ILE A 370 0.74 5.76 -27.32
CA ILE A 370 0.99 4.34 -27.04
C ILE A 370 2.35 3.92 -27.61
N GLU A 371 2.70 4.31 -28.84
CA GLU A 371 4.01 4.00 -29.44
C GLU A 371 5.15 4.53 -28.56
N GLN A 372 5.09 5.80 -28.17
CA GLN A 372 6.08 6.46 -27.32
C GLN A 372 6.22 5.77 -25.95
N PHE A 373 5.09 5.44 -25.31
CA PHE A 373 5.09 4.78 -24.01
C PHE A 373 5.60 3.34 -24.11
N CYS A 374 5.20 2.59 -25.12
CA CYS A 374 5.70 1.25 -25.37
C CYS A 374 7.21 1.25 -25.61
N ASP A 375 7.73 2.18 -26.43
CA ASP A 375 9.17 2.28 -26.67
C ASP A 375 9.95 2.63 -25.39
N LEU A 376 9.43 3.53 -24.57
CA LEU A 376 10.07 3.88 -23.30
C LEU A 376 10.00 2.73 -22.30
N VAL A 377 8.84 2.08 -22.19
CA VAL A 377 8.63 0.94 -21.29
C VAL A 377 9.51 -0.24 -21.71
N ALA A 378 9.57 -0.57 -22.99
CA ALA A 378 10.28 -1.76 -23.45
C ALA A 378 11.80 -1.59 -23.53
N ASN A 379 12.31 -0.37 -23.77
CA ASN A 379 13.75 -0.14 -23.98
C ASN A 379 14.50 0.35 -22.73
N ARG A 380 13.81 0.61 -21.60
CA ARG A 380 14.49 0.99 -20.36
C ARG A 380 15.30 -0.17 -19.78
N LEU A 381 16.27 0.16 -18.92
CA LEU A 381 16.99 -0.85 -18.15
C LEU A 381 16.08 -1.45 -17.07
N ILE A 382 15.82 -2.75 -17.20
CA ILE A 382 15.09 -3.54 -16.21
C ILE A 382 16.11 -4.14 -15.25
N ASP A 383 15.99 -3.78 -13.97
CA ASP A 383 16.95 -4.20 -12.95
C ASP A 383 16.73 -5.65 -12.48
N SER A 384 17.60 -6.15 -11.61
CA SER A 384 17.53 -7.53 -11.12
C SER A 384 16.37 -7.78 -10.14
N LYS A 385 15.86 -6.75 -9.46
CA LYS A 385 14.74 -6.85 -8.52
C LYS A 385 13.41 -6.92 -9.28
N GLU A 386 13.24 -6.10 -10.31
CA GLU A 386 12.08 -6.11 -11.21
C GLU A 386 11.99 -7.42 -11.99
N LYS A 387 13.14 -7.98 -12.42
CA LYS A 387 13.22 -9.33 -13.02
C LYS A 387 12.90 -10.47 -12.05
N ALA A 388 13.08 -10.24 -10.75
CA ALA A 388 12.80 -11.21 -9.71
C ALA A 388 11.34 -11.18 -9.24
N ASP A 389 10.60 -10.10 -9.52
CA ASP A 389 9.16 -10.06 -9.27
C ASP A 389 8.41 -10.84 -10.35
N TYR A 390 7.79 -11.91 -9.89
CA TYR A 390 7.23 -12.97 -10.72
C TYR A 390 5.78 -12.70 -11.12
N GLY A 391 5.05 -11.89 -10.35
CA GLY A 391 3.62 -11.64 -10.56
C GLY A 391 3.34 -10.52 -11.57
N PRO A 392 2.18 -10.53 -12.24
CA PRO A 392 1.84 -9.47 -13.19
C PRO A 392 1.40 -8.15 -12.54
N TYR A 393 1.31 -8.05 -11.20
CA TYR A 393 0.92 -6.81 -10.53
C TYR A 393 1.94 -5.69 -10.77
N VAL A 394 3.15 -5.85 -10.22
CA VAL A 394 4.28 -4.92 -10.44
C VAL A 394 5.42 -5.51 -11.26
N GLY A 395 5.47 -6.83 -11.45
CA GLY A 395 6.54 -7.50 -12.16
C GLY A 395 6.46 -7.38 -13.68
N VAL A 396 7.55 -7.80 -14.32
CA VAL A 396 7.76 -7.76 -15.78
C VAL A 396 6.70 -8.53 -16.58
N SER A 397 6.04 -9.53 -15.99
CA SER A 397 4.94 -10.25 -16.64
C SER A 397 3.75 -9.33 -16.95
N GLY A 398 3.46 -8.37 -16.06
CA GLY A 398 2.41 -7.37 -16.30
C GLY A 398 2.75 -6.41 -17.45
N ILE A 399 4.03 -6.08 -17.58
CA ILE A 399 4.54 -5.26 -18.69
C ILE A 399 4.43 -6.02 -20.01
N ALA A 400 4.81 -7.31 -20.02
CA ALA A 400 4.66 -8.18 -21.19
C ALA A 400 3.20 -8.20 -21.66
N LEU A 401 2.24 -8.37 -20.74
CA LEU A 401 0.82 -8.29 -21.07
C LEU A 401 0.45 -6.97 -21.74
N ALA A 402 0.89 -5.82 -21.19
CA ALA A 402 0.57 -4.51 -21.76
C ALA A 402 1.16 -4.31 -23.17
N LEU A 403 2.41 -4.71 -23.40
CA LEU A 403 3.05 -4.63 -24.72
C LEU A 403 2.36 -5.55 -25.73
N PHE A 404 2.00 -6.76 -25.33
CA PHE A 404 1.24 -7.67 -26.17
C PHE A 404 -0.14 -7.09 -26.52
N ARG A 405 -0.89 -6.57 -25.54
CA ARG A 405 -2.18 -5.91 -25.79
C ARG A 405 -2.04 -4.74 -26.76
N ALA A 406 -1.03 -3.89 -26.57
CA ALA A 406 -0.74 -2.79 -27.47
C ALA A 406 -0.46 -3.28 -28.90
N SER A 407 0.32 -4.37 -29.06
CA SER A 407 0.64 -4.93 -30.38
C SER A 407 -0.61 -5.27 -31.20
N GLN A 408 -1.68 -5.76 -30.55
CA GLN A 408 -2.94 -6.13 -31.23
C GLN A 408 -3.64 -4.93 -31.88
N ILE A 409 -3.36 -3.70 -31.41
CA ILE A 409 -3.96 -2.47 -31.95
C ILE A 409 -3.21 -1.97 -33.19
N PHE A 410 -1.92 -2.29 -33.35
CA PHE A 410 -1.05 -1.82 -34.44
C PHE A 410 -1.00 -2.76 -35.64
N HIS A 411 -2.13 -3.37 -36.00
CA HIS A 411 -2.25 -4.28 -37.15
C HIS A 411 -1.77 -3.70 -38.50
N ARG A 412 -1.72 -2.37 -38.66
CA ARG A 412 -1.20 -1.71 -39.88
C ARG A 412 0.29 -1.42 -39.85
N ASN A 413 0.93 -1.47 -38.68
CA ASN A 413 2.37 -1.30 -38.50
C ASN A 413 2.95 -2.65 -38.04
N HIS A 414 3.04 -3.59 -38.98
CA HIS A 414 3.46 -4.96 -38.69
C HIS A 414 4.85 -5.03 -38.07
N GLU A 415 5.78 -4.17 -38.47
CA GLU A 415 7.12 -4.11 -37.89
C GLU A 415 7.04 -3.75 -36.40
N PHE A 416 6.30 -2.68 -36.06
CA PHE A 416 6.12 -2.27 -34.68
C PHE A 416 5.38 -3.32 -33.85
N SER A 417 4.28 -3.86 -34.39
CA SER A 417 3.51 -4.93 -33.73
C SER A 417 4.39 -6.14 -33.43
N ASN A 418 5.15 -6.64 -34.41
CA ASN A 418 6.03 -7.79 -34.23
C ASN A 418 7.15 -7.51 -33.23
N ARG A 419 7.69 -6.29 -33.21
CA ARG A 419 8.67 -5.84 -32.22
C ARG A 419 8.11 -5.89 -30.80
N LEU A 420 6.88 -5.41 -30.58
CA LEU A 420 6.22 -5.47 -29.28
C LEU A 420 5.93 -6.90 -28.82
N VAL A 421 5.46 -7.78 -29.73
CA VAL A 421 5.25 -9.20 -29.42
C VAL A 421 6.57 -9.85 -29.00
N LYS A 422 7.65 -9.61 -29.76
CA LYS A 422 8.98 -10.13 -29.41
C LYS A 422 9.44 -9.64 -28.04
N GLN A 423 9.30 -8.34 -27.76
CA GLN A 423 9.66 -7.77 -26.45
C GLN A 423 8.83 -8.36 -25.31
N SER A 424 7.52 -8.55 -25.51
CA SER A 424 6.67 -9.28 -24.55
C SER A 424 7.19 -10.68 -24.27
N HIS A 425 7.55 -11.44 -25.31
CA HIS A 425 8.10 -12.79 -25.16
C HIS A 425 9.48 -12.80 -24.47
N ASP A 426 10.36 -11.85 -24.79
CA ASP A 426 11.67 -11.70 -24.16
C ASP A 426 11.54 -11.41 -22.64
N LEU A 427 10.54 -10.61 -22.24
CA LEU A 427 10.23 -10.35 -20.84
C LEU A 427 9.72 -11.61 -20.11
N GLN A 428 8.82 -12.37 -20.72
CA GLN A 428 8.34 -13.63 -20.15
C GLN A 428 9.45 -14.66 -20.03
N ALA A 429 10.32 -14.78 -21.04
CA ALA A 429 11.48 -15.67 -21.01
C ALA A 429 12.48 -15.28 -19.90
N THR A 430 12.66 -13.98 -19.65
CA THR A 430 13.50 -13.49 -18.55
C THR A 430 12.92 -13.89 -17.20
N THR A 431 11.62 -13.68 -17.01
CA THR A 431 10.87 -14.05 -15.79
C THR A 431 10.98 -15.55 -15.50
N GLN A 432 10.84 -16.39 -16.53
CA GLN A 432 10.91 -17.85 -16.42
C GLN A 432 12.29 -18.35 -15.93
N LYS A 433 13.39 -17.69 -16.34
CA LYS A 433 14.76 -18.07 -15.95
C LYS A 433 15.07 -17.80 -14.47
N HIS A 434 14.39 -16.85 -13.85
CA HIS A 434 14.61 -16.47 -12.44
C HIS A 434 13.74 -17.26 -11.45
N HIS A 435 12.96 -18.24 -11.93
CA HIS A 435 12.05 -19.02 -11.09
C HIS A 435 12.78 -20.11 -10.27
N SER A 436 12.57 -20.13 -8.95
CA SER A 436 12.93 -21.26 -8.08
C SER A 436 11.67 -21.98 -7.57
N ASN A 437 11.69 -23.31 -7.56
CA ASN A 437 10.59 -24.18 -7.13
C ASN A 437 10.21 -23.91 -5.67
N SER A 438 9.19 -23.08 -5.43
CA SER A 438 8.73 -22.69 -4.10
C SER A 438 7.23 -22.36 -4.14
N SER A 439 6.57 -22.49 -2.97
CA SER A 439 5.13 -22.35 -2.64
C SER A 439 4.36 -21.13 -3.18
N SER A 440 5.02 -20.27 -3.96
CA SER A 440 4.49 -19.16 -4.79
C SER A 440 3.55 -19.57 -5.94
N ALA A 441 3.31 -20.87 -6.14
CA ALA A 441 2.56 -21.41 -7.27
C ALA A 441 1.08 -20.97 -7.30
N GLN A 442 0.49 -20.70 -6.14
CA GLN A 442 -0.94 -20.43 -6.00
C GLN A 442 -1.33 -18.97 -6.24
N ARG A 443 -0.38 -18.04 -6.15
CA ARG A 443 -0.68 -16.60 -6.19
C ARG A 443 -1.00 -16.15 -7.60
N TYR A 444 -2.05 -15.33 -7.75
CA TYR A 444 -2.48 -14.81 -9.04
C TYR A 444 -1.69 -13.56 -9.42
N LEU A 445 -2.13 -12.37 -9.01
CA LEU A 445 -1.45 -11.12 -9.37
C LEU A 445 -0.01 -11.03 -8.85
N LEU A 446 0.33 -11.86 -7.86
CA LEU A 446 1.63 -11.88 -7.18
C LEU A 446 2.43 -13.18 -7.39
N GLY A 447 2.08 -14.03 -8.36
CA GLY A 447 2.86 -15.25 -8.57
C GLY A 447 2.46 -16.10 -9.78
N LYS A 448 2.66 -17.43 -9.66
CA LYS A 448 2.69 -18.36 -10.80
C LYS A 448 1.38 -18.44 -11.54
N CYS A 449 0.26 -18.37 -10.84
CA CYS A 449 -1.05 -18.42 -11.49
C CYS A 449 -1.22 -17.24 -12.45
N GLY A 450 -0.82 -16.02 -12.04
CA GLY A 450 -0.83 -14.86 -12.92
C GLY A 450 0.19 -14.99 -14.05
N PHE A 451 1.41 -15.42 -13.76
CA PHE A 451 2.43 -15.65 -14.79
C PHE A 451 1.97 -16.62 -15.89
N LEU A 452 1.42 -17.78 -15.50
CA LEU A 452 0.88 -18.77 -16.45
C LEU A 452 -0.30 -18.21 -17.24
N ALA A 453 -1.19 -17.46 -16.60
CA ALA A 453 -2.29 -16.79 -17.29
C ALA A 453 -1.76 -15.80 -18.34
N VAL A 454 -0.76 -14.99 -18.00
CA VAL A 454 -0.16 -14.06 -18.97
C VAL A 454 0.59 -14.80 -20.08
N ASN A 455 1.31 -15.89 -19.80
CA ASN A 455 1.95 -16.69 -20.85
C ASN A 455 0.94 -17.12 -21.91
N LEU A 456 -0.17 -17.69 -21.45
CA LEU A 456 -1.24 -18.16 -22.32
C LEU A 456 -1.93 -16.99 -23.06
N LEU A 457 -2.21 -15.87 -22.37
CA LEU A 457 -2.81 -14.68 -23.00
C LEU A 457 -1.91 -14.02 -24.06
N THR A 458 -0.59 -14.16 -23.94
CA THR A 458 0.41 -13.55 -24.83
C THR A 458 0.94 -14.51 -25.89
N ASP A 459 0.35 -15.70 -26.01
CA ASP A 459 0.82 -16.77 -26.90
C ASP A 459 2.31 -17.09 -26.72
N PHE A 460 2.84 -16.95 -25.50
CA PHE A 460 4.23 -17.30 -25.18
C PHE A 460 4.38 -18.81 -24.94
N GLU A 461 5.41 -19.43 -25.52
CA GLU A 461 5.61 -20.89 -25.56
C GLU A 461 4.39 -21.67 -26.11
N GLN A 462 3.90 -21.32 -27.30
CA GLN A 462 2.75 -21.99 -27.95
C GLN A 462 2.85 -23.54 -27.98
N THR A 463 4.06 -24.09 -28.03
CA THR A 463 4.29 -25.56 -28.03
C THR A 463 4.05 -26.23 -26.67
N LYS A 464 3.81 -25.45 -25.61
CA LYS A 464 3.60 -25.93 -24.23
C LYS A 464 2.25 -25.53 -23.64
N VAL A 465 1.30 -25.06 -24.45
CA VAL A 465 -0.03 -24.60 -24.00
C VAL A 465 -0.73 -25.66 -23.12
N GLU A 466 -0.81 -26.92 -23.57
CA GLU A 466 -1.43 -27.99 -22.78
C GLU A 466 -0.76 -28.22 -21.42
N ASN A 467 0.56 -28.10 -21.36
CA ASN A 467 1.31 -28.26 -20.11
C ASN A 467 1.06 -27.08 -19.16
N GLN A 468 0.98 -25.86 -19.68
CA GLN A 468 0.67 -24.67 -18.90
C GLN A 468 -0.78 -24.71 -18.36
N ILE A 469 -1.74 -25.19 -19.16
CA ILE A 469 -3.12 -25.44 -18.74
C ILE A 469 -3.16 -26.45 -17.60
N LYS A 470 -2.49 -27.61 -17.76
CA LYS A 470 -2.42 -28.65 -16.70
C LYS A 470 -1.82 -28.11 -15.40
N GLU A 471 -0.81 -27.24 -15.49
CA GLU A 471 -0.21 -26.59 -14.31
C GLU A 471 -1.18 -25.59 -13.64
N LEU A 472 -1.95 -24.82 -14.40
CA LEU A 472 -3.01 -23.96 -13.85
C LEU A 472 -4.10 -24.78 -13.16
N GLU A 473 -4.58 -25.85 -13.77
CA GLU A 473 -5.58 -26.71 -13.15
C GLU A 473 -5.06 -27.39 -11.88
N LYS A 474 -3.77 -27.74 -11.86
CA LYS A 474 -3.12 -28.24 -10.65
C LYS A 474 -3.18 -27.21 -9.53
N VAL A 475 -2.94 -25.93 -9.83
CA VAL A 475 -3.15 -24.84 -8.86
C VAL A 475 -4.60 -24.82 -8.37
N GLY A 476 -5.59 -24.87 -9.28
CA GLY A 476 -7.01 -24.94 -8.93
C GLY A 476 -7.35 -26.10 -7.99
N ARG A 477 -6.84 -27.31 -8.27
CA ARG A 477 -7.03 -28.50 -7.42
C ARG A 477 -6.46 -28.30 -6.02
N THR A 478 -5.28 -27.66 -5.88
CA THR A 478 -4.72 -27.37 -4.55
C THR A 478 -5.61 -26.49 -3.67
N PHE A 479 -6.48 -25.65 -4.26
CA PHE A 479 -7.41 -24.82 -3.49
C PHE A 479 -8.59 -25.59 -2.86
N THR A 480 -8.79 -26.84 -3.30
CA THR A 480 -9.86 -27.73 -2.86
C THR A 480 -9.38 -28.83 -1.91
N GLU A 481 -8.06 -29.08 -1.86
CA GLU A 481 -7.45 -30.06 -0.98
C GLU A 481 -7.33 -29.47 0.43
N GLY A 482 -8.21 -29.86 1.36
CA GLY A 482 -8.37 -29.29 2.71
C GLY A 482 -7.19 -29.45 3.69
N ARG A 483 -5.98 -28.99 3.30
CA ARG A 483 -4.73 -29.20 4.03
C ARG A 483 -4.14 -27.93 4.66
N SER A 484 -4.74 -26.75 4.49
CA SER A 484 -4.32 -25.49 5.13
C SER A 484 -5.40 -24.40 5.04
N GLN A 485 -5.32 -23.37 5.89
CA GLN A 485 -6.11 -22.15 5.72
C GLN A 485 -5.70 -21.46 4.41
N ILE A 486 -6.67 -21.22 3.54
CA ILE A 486 -6.50 -20.63 2.20
C ILE A 486 -7.40 -19.39 2.15
N TRP A 487 -6.84 -18.26 1.72
CA TRP A 487 -7.59 -17.03 1.54
C TRP A 487 -8.46 -17.08 0.29
N ASP A 488 -9.54 -16.30 0.28
CA ASP A 488 -10.47 -16.26 -0.85
C ASP A 488 -10.25 -15.05 -1.76
N GLU A 489 -9.44 -14.06 -1.38
CA GLU A 489 -9.25 -12.80 -2.10
C GLU A 489 -8.49 -12.92 -3.45
N LEU A 490 -8.38 -11.80 -4.19
CA LEU A 490 -7.98 -11.81 -5.60
C LEU A 490 -6.46 -12.03 -5.81
N PHE A 491 -5.60 -11.52 -4.93
CA PHE A 491 -4.16 -11.45 -5.22
C PHE A 491 -3.46 -12.79 -5.03
N CYS A 492 -3.81 -13.49 -3.97
CA CYS A 492 -3.21 -14.76 -3.54
C CYS A 492 -4.23 -15.85 -3.20
N GLY A 493 -5.51 -15.51 -3.11
CA GLY A 493 -6.58 -16.45 -2.78
C GLY A 493 -7.25 -17.14 -3.97
N ARG A 494 -8.28 -17.93 -3.64
CA ARG A 494 -9.07 -18.72 -4.61
C ARG A 494 -9.69 -17.87 -5.72
N CYS A 495 -10.13 -16.64 -5.41
CA CYS A 495 -10.70 -15.72 -6.39
C CYS A 495 -9.70 -15.36 -7.49
N GLY A 496 -8.40 -15.28 -7.19
CA GLY A 496 -7.36 -15.05 -8.19
C GLY A 496 -7.32 -16.12 -9.29
N PHE A 497 -7.51 -17.39 -8.93
CA PHE A 497 -7.61 -18.47 -9.92
C PHE A 497 -8.85 -18.32 -10.81
N LEU A 498 -9.99 -17.93 -10.25
CA LEU A 498 -11.20 -17.69 -11.03
C LEU A 498 -11.02 -16.51 -12.00
N ALA A 499 -10.34 -15.44 -11.58
CA ALA A 499 -9.99 -14.33 -12.46
C ALA A 499 -9.05 -14.76 -13.60
N ALA A 500 -8.07 -15.63 -13.31
CA ALA A 500 -7.23 -16.26 -14.34
C ALA A 500 -8.08 -17.06 -15.34
N ALA A 501 -8.94 -17.95 -14.84
CA ALA A 501 -9.81 -18.78 -15.67
C ALA A 501 -10.74 -17.94 -16.54
N LEU A 502 -11.34 -16.88 -15.98
CA LEU A 502 -12.23 -15.99 -16.72
C LEU A 502 -11.49 -15.17 -17.79
N SER A 503 -10.25 -14.76 -17.50
CA SER A 503 -9.40 -14.06 -18.48
C SER A 503 -9.07 -14.95 -19.66
N LEU A 504 -8.76 -16.23 -19.39
CA LEU A 504 -8.39 -17.20 -20.43
C LEU A 504 -9.58 -17.69 -21.25
N ARG A 505 -10.78 -17.74 -20.67
CA ARG A 505 -12.03 -18.11 -21.37
C ARG A 505 -12.38 -17.20 -22.55
N GLN A 506 -11.75 -16.02 -22.65
CA GLN A 506 -11.90 -15.12 -23.80
C GLN A 506 -11.22 -15.67 -25.06
N ASP A 507 -10.26 -16.58 -24.89
CA ASP A 507 -9.62 -17.30 -25.98
C ASP A 507 -10.26 -18.69 -26.13
N LYS A 508 -10.96 -18.90 -27.25
CA LYS A 508 -11.63 -20.17 -27.59
C LYS A 508 -10.66 -21.35 -27.73
N ARG A 509 -9.34 -21.14 -27.71
CA ARG A 509 -8.33 -22.20 -27.74
C ARG A 509 -7.99 -22.75 -26.36
N ILE A 510 -8.36 -22.03 -25.29
CA ILE A 510 -7.92 -22.32 -23.93
C ILE A 510 -9.11 -22.76 -23.07
N PHE A 511 -9.10 -24.02 -22.66
CA PHE A 511 -10.13 -24.61 -21.81
C PHE A 511 -9.50 -25.15 -20.52
N LEU A 512 -10.05 -24.74 -19.39
CA LEU A 512 -9.75 -25.31 -18.08
C LEU A 512 -10.88 -26.26 -17.69
N ASP A 513 -10.54 -27.35 -17.02
CA ASP A 513 -11.52 -28.32 -16.52
C ASP A 513 -12.60 -27.66 -15.64
N ASP A 514 -13.85 -27.84 -16.05
CA ASP A 514 -15.01 -27.28 -15.36
C ASP A 514 -15.22 -27.89 -13.96
N GLY A 515 -14.78 -29.13 -13.74
CA GLY A 515 -14.79 -29.76 -12.42
C GLY A 515 -13.87 -29.03 -11.44
N VAL A 516 -12.68 -28.63 -11.88
CA VAL A 516 -11.76 -27.80 -11.09
C VAL A 516 -12.38 -26.44 -10.77
N ILE A 517 -13.00 -25.78 -11.75
CA ILE A 517 -13.67 -24.49 -11.55
C ILE A 517 -14.81 -24.61 -10.52
N ARG A 518 -15.70 -25.61 -10.68
CA ARG A 518 -16.79 -25.89 -9.72
C ARG A 518 -16.26 -26.18 -8.32
N GLY A 519 -15.18 -26.95 -8.21
CA GLY A 519 -14.54 -27.24 -6.93
C GLY A 519 -14.06 -25.97 -6.20
N VAL A 520 -13.41 -25.06 -6.93
CA VAL A 520 -12.96 -23.78 -6.36
C VAL A 520 -14.14 -22.88 -5.98
N LEU A 521 -15.16 -22.76 -6.83
CA LEU A 521 -16.38 -22.01 -6.52
C LEU A 521 -17.06 -22.52 -5.24
N HIS A 522 -17.23 -23.84 -5.12
CA HIS A 522 -17.82 -24.46 -3.94
C HIS A 522 -17.00 -24.17 -2.68
N ALA A 523 -15.66 -24.24 -2.76
CA ALA A 523 -14.78 -23.95 -1.64
C ALA A 523 -14.89 -22.49 -1.15
N ILE A 524 -14.99 -21.52 -2.08
CA ILE A 524 -15.20 -20.11 -1.73
C ILE A 524 -16.55 -19.91 -1.03
N VAL A 525 -17.64 -20.45 -1.59
CA VAL A 525 -18.98 -20.28 -1.01
C VAL A 525 -19.07 -20.95 0.36
N ALA A 526 -18.51 -22.15 0.52
CA ALA A 526 -18.47 -22.85 1.80
C ALA A 526 -17.70 -22.05 2.86
N SER A 527 -16.51 -21.55 2.51
CA SER A 527 -15.67 -20.69 3.36
C SER A 527 -16.41 -19.43 3.80
N GLY A 528 -17.02 -18.70 2.86
CA GLY A 528 -17.72 -17.45 3.15
C GLY A 528 -18.99 -17.62 3.98
N ARG A 529 -19.73 -18.72 3.75
CA ARG A 529 -20.93 -19.07 4.54
C ARG A 529 -20.55 -19.46 5.96
N GLU A 530 -19.50 -20.26 6.12
CA GLU A 530 -18.98 -20.66 7.43
C GLU A 530 -18.51 -19.43 8.23
N TYR A 531 -17.71 -18.57 7.60
CA TYR A 531 -17.23 -17.35 8.24
C TYR A 531 -18.39 -16.43 8.66
N SER A 532 -19.33 -16.17 7.76
CA SER A 532 -20.53 -15.36 8.06
C SER A 532 -21.30 -15.91 9.26
N ARG A 533 -21.55 -17.23 9.29
CA ARG A 533 -22.28 -17.88 10.40
C ARG A 533 -21.52 -17.77 11.72
N ASN A 534 -20.21 -18.02 11.70
CA ASN A 534 -19.37 -18.03 12.90
C ASN A 534 -19.24 -16.62 13.50
N HIS A 535 -19.23 -15.58 12.68
CA HIS A 535 -19.10 -14.18 13.11
C HIS A 535 -20.45 -13.44 13.21
N ARG A 536 -21.57 -14.13 12.93
CA ARG A 536 -22.93 -13.55 12.90
C ARG A 536 -23.00 -12.32 11.98
N SER A 537 -22.36 -12.42 10.82
CA SER A 537 -22.35 -11.33 9.83
C SER A 537 -23.77 -11.06 9.30
N ALA A 538 -24.06 -9.80 9.01
CA ALA A 538 -25.29 -9.41 8.34
C ALA A 538 -25.29 -9.82 6.85
N SER A 539 -24.11 -10.07 6.28
CA SER A 539 -23.95 -10.55 4.91
C SER A 539 -24.04 -12.09 4.84
N PRO A 540 -24.77 -12.69 3.88
CA PRO A 540 -24.83 -14.15 3.73
C PRO A 540 -23.45 -14.82 3.51
N LEU A 541 -22.56 -14.15 2.78
CA LEU A 541 -21.15 -14.52 2.63
C LEU A 541 -20.29 -13.39 3.17
N MET A 542 -19.30 -13.74 4.00
CA MET A 542 -18.33 -12.79 4.52
C MET A 542 -16.94 -13.42 4.55
N PHE A 543 -15.90 -12.60 4.41
CA PHE A 543 -14.54 -13.07 4.27
C PHE A 543 -13.60 -12.16 5.03
N GLU A 544 -12.50 -12.74 5.53
CA GLU A 544 -11.38 -11.98 6.07
C GLU A 544 -10.12 -12.20 5.25
N TYR A 545 -9.25 -11.21 5.31
CA TYR A 545 -7.87 -11.33 4.88
C TYR A 545 -6.99 -10.67 5.94
N HIS A 546 -6.05 -11.43 6.50
CA HIS A 546 -5.22 -11.00 7.64
C HIS A 546 -6.04 -10.40 8.81
N GLY A 547 -7.10 -11.10 9.23
CA GLY A 547 -7.93 -10.71 10.37
C GLY A 547 -8.81 -9.48 10.14
N LYS A 548 -8.97 -9.01 8.89
CA LYS A 548 -9.79 -7.85 8.55
C LYS A 548 -10.81 -8.18 7.46
N GLU A 549 -12.06 -7.76 7.68
CA GLU A 549 -13.15 -7.80 6.71
C GLU A 549 -13.01 -6.66 5.69
N TYR A 550 -12.19 -6.86 4.67
CA TYR A 550 -12.09 -5.94 3.54
C TYR A 550 -13.31 -6.04 2.64
N PHE A 551 -13.77 -4.90 2.10
CA PHE A 551 -14.90 -4.90 1.18
C PHE A 551 -14.52 -4.62 -0.28
N GLY A 552 -13.36 -4.01 -0.55
CA GLY A 552 -12.93 -3.63 -1.90
C GLY A 552 -12.62 -4.78 -2.86
N ALA A 553 -12.32 -4.47 -4.13
CA ALA A 553 -12.14 -5.48 -5.18
C ALA A 553 -10.82 -6.27 -5.08
N ALA A 554 -9.79 -5.70 -4.45
CA ALA A 554 -8.48 -6.35 -4.32
C ALA A 554 -8.50 -7.46 -3.27
N HIS A 555 -8.80 -7.09 -2.02
CA HIS A 555 -8.66 -7.99 -0.86
C HIS A 555 -9.98 -8.38 -0.20
N GLY A 556 -11.11 -7.95 -0.77
CA GLY A 556 -12.38 -7.93 -0.08
C GLY A 556 -13.54 -8.62 -0.77
N VAL A 557 -14.70 -8.55 -0.09
CA VAL A 557 -15.94 -9.20 -0.49
C VAL A 557 -16.39 -8.81 -1.90
N CYS A 558 -16.23 -7.53 -2.31
CA CYS A 558 -16.55 -7.10 -3.67
C CYS A 558 -15.80 -7.91 -4.73
N GLY A 559 -14.50 -8.13 -4.51
CA GLY A 559 -13.63 -8.89 -5.41
C GLY A 559 -14.13 -10.31 -5.64
N ILE A 560 -14.36 -10.98 -4.52
CA ILE A 560 -14.75 -12.38 -4.42
C ILE A 560 -16.12 -12.60 -5.05
N VAL A 561 -17.11 -11.80 -4.65
CA VAL A 561 -18.50 -11.94 -5.10
C VAL A 561 -18.64 -11.60 -6.57
N GLN A 562 -17.88 -10.62 -7.09
CA GLN A 562 -17.85 -10.36 -8.54
C GLN A 562 -17.38 -11.59 -9.31
N MET A 563 -16.34 -12.29 -8.84
CA MET A 563 -15.88 -13.51 -9.51
C MET A 563 -16.91 -14.63 -9.40
N LEU A 564 -17.48 -14.91 -8.23
CA LEU A 564 -18.56 -15.89 -8.08
C LEU A 564 -19.71 -15.63 -9.07
N LEU A 565 -20.13 -14.37 -9.17
CA LEU A 565 -21.21 -13.94 -10.03
C LEU A 565 -20.89 -14.12 -11.53
N ASN A 566 -19.65 -13.87 -11.96
CA ASN A 566 -19.25 -14.11 -13.35
C ASN A 566 -19.27 -15.61 -13.75
N PHE A 567 -19.35 -16.52 -12.79
CA PHE A 567 -19.55 -17.96 -12.98
C PHE A 567 -20.93 -18.44 -12.47
N HIS A 568 -21.96 -17.58 -12.46
CA HIS A 568 -23.31 -17.92 -11.95
C HIS A 568 -23.94 -19.20 -12.53
N ASP A 569 -23.62 -19.56 -13.78
CA ASP A 569 -24.04 -20.79 -14.46
C ASP A 569 -23.44 -22.07 -13.87
N TYR A 570 -22.36 -21.94 -13.10
CA TYR A 570 -21.74 -23.05 -12.36
C TYR A 570 -22.26 -23.17 -10.93
N LEU A 571 -23.02 -22.18 -10.44
CA LEU A 571 -23.58 -22.15 -9.10
C LEU A 571 -24.97 -22.81 -9.06
N ASP A 572 -25.25 -23.55 -7.99
CA ASP A 572 -26.62 -24.01 -7.72
C ASP A 572 -27.52 -22.87 -7.20
N SER A 573 -28.81 -23.15 -7.04
CA SER A 573 -29.79 -22.14 -6.61
C SER A 573 -29.53 -21.58 -5.20
N ASP A 574 -29.02 -22.40 -4.27
CA ASP A 574 -28.68 -21.95 -2.91
C ASP A 574 -27.45 -21.02 -2.97
N GLN A 575 -26.40 -21.46 -3.65
CA GLN A 575 -25.17 -20.68 -3.83
C GLN A 575 -25.45 -19.34 -4.52
N LEU A 576 -26.24 -19.34 -5.60
CA LEU A 576 -26.61 -18.12 -6.30
C LEU A 576 -27.44 -17.17 -5.42
N SER A 577 -28.31 -17.70 -4.56
CA SER A 577 -29.07 -16.90 -3.59
C SER A 577 -28.17 -16.25 -2.53
N LEU A 578 -27.15 -16.96 -2.04
CA LEU A 578 -26.16 -16.43 -1.09
C LEU A 578 -25.32 -15.31 -1.73
N VAL A 579 -24.89 -15.52 -2.98
CA VAL A 579 -24.16 -14.50 -3.77
C VAL A 579 -25.02 -13.26 -3.96
N ARG A 580 -26.28 -13.42 -4.41
CA ARG A 580 -27.22 -12.31 -4.58
C ARG A 580 -27.44 -11.55 -3.28
N GLY A 581 -27.76 -12.24 -2.18
CA GLY A 581 -27.99 -11.59 -0.89
C GLY A 581 -26.76 -10.85 -0.36
N THR A 582 -25.55 -11.31 -0.71
CA THR A 582 -24.30 -10.60 -0.39
C THR A 582 -24.14 -9.34 -1.23
N VAL A 583 -24.46 -9.38 -2.54
CA VAL A 583 -24.48 -8.18 -3.40
C VAL A 583 -25.48 -7.14 -2.89
N ASP A 584 -26.68 -7.60 -2.53
CA ASP A 584 -27.73 -6.72 -2.00
C ASP A 584 -27.30 -6.09 -0.67
N TRP A 585 -26.68 -6.86 0.22
CA TRP A 585 -26.10 -6.33 1.45
C TRP A 585 -25.00 -5.29 1.17
N LEU A 586 -24.06 -5.57 0.25
CA LEU A 586 -23.02 -4.60 -0.13
C LEU A 586 -23.62 -3.29 -0.65
N SER A 587 -24.77 -3.32 -1.34
CA SER A 587 -25.44 -2.11 -1.81
C SER A 587 -25.85 -1.18 -0.67
N THR A 588 -26.18 -1.74 0.50
CA THR A 588 -26.55 -0.98 1.70
C THR A 588 -25.36 -0.26 2.34
N THR A 589 -24.13 -0.63 1.98
CA THR A 589 -22.91 0.00 2.50
C THR A 589 -22.49 1.25 1.70
N GLN A 590 -23.18 1.57 0.60
CA GLN A 590 -22.88 2.74 -0.22
C GLN A 590 -23.17 4.03 0.55
N ALA A 591 -22.14 4.86 0.71
CA ALA A 591 -22.25 6.15 1.38
C ALA A 591 -23.09 7.14 0.56
N HIS A 592 -23.50 8.26 1.18
CA HIS A 592 -24.33 9.28 0.52
C HIS A 592 -23.64 9.86 -0.73
N ASP A 593 -22.32 10.04 -0.69
CA ASP A 593 -21.49 10.53 -1.79
C ASP A 593 -21.28 9.51 -2.94
N GLY A 594 -21.94 8.35 -2.87
CA GLY A 594 -21.83 7.29 -3.87
C GLY A 594 -20.59 6.40 -3.71
N ASN A 595 -19.69 6.71 -2.77
CA ASN A 595 -18.52 5.87 -2.49
C ASN A 595 -18.83 4.66 -1.59
N PHE A 596 -17.84 3.79 -1.42
CA PHE A 596 -17.90 2.61 -0.58
C PHE A 596 -16.73 2.57 0.42
N PRO A 597 -16.96 1.99 1.61
CA PRO A 597 -15.90 1.83 2.62
C PRO A 597 -14.90 0.74 2.20
N SER A 598 -13.66 0.86 2.70
CA SER A 598 -12.60 -0.13 2.45
C SER A 598 -12.79 -1.42 3.25
N SER A 599 -13.42 -1.34 4.43
CA SER A 599 -13.67 -2.44 5.36
C SER A 599 -14.83 -2.13 6.33
N GLY A 600 -15.31 -3.14 7.05
CA GLY A 600 -16.46 -3.03 7.96
C GLY A 600 -16.40 -1.90 9.00
N GLY A 601 -15.22 -1.56 9.50
CA GLY A 601 -15.04 -0.47 10.47
C GLY A 601 -15.34 0.95 9.95
N HIS A 602 -15.47 1.14 8.63
CA HIS A 602 -15.65 2.45 7.99
C HIS A 602 -17.06 2.64 7.40
N VAL A 603 -17.99 1.73 7.68
CA VAL A 603 -19.38 1.84 7.19
C VAL A 603 -20.04 3.09 7.81
N GLY A 604 -20.59 3.96 6.96
CA GLY A 604 -21.26 5.19 7.38
C GLY A 604 -20.36 6.42 7.49
N GLU A 605 -19.04 6.28 7.30
CA GLU A 605 -18.13 7.43 7.24
C GLU A 605 -18.25 8.18 5.91
N SER A 606 -18.39 9.50 5.95
CA SER A 606 -18.35 10.40 4.79
C SER A 606 -17.06 11.22 4.78
N GLY A 607 -16.44 11.42 3.62
CA GLY A 607 -15.31 12.35 3.45
C GLY A 607 -13.90 11.74 3.57
N HIS A 608 -13.73 10.52 4.08
CA HIS A 608 -12.43 9.83 4.21
C HIS A 608 -12.40 8.44 3.55
N SER A 609 -12.73 8.35 2.26
CA SER A 609 -12.82 7.08 1.54
C SER A 609 -11.98 7.07 0.25
N LEU A 610 -11.23 6.00 0.03
CA LEU A 610 -10.43 5.76 -1.18
C LEU A 610 -11.36 5.67 -2.41
N VAL A 611 -10.94 6.20 -3.55
CA VAL A 611 -11.70 6.12 -4.83
C VAL A 611 -10.84 5.36 -5.83
N HIS A 612 -10.51 4.12 -5.46
CA HIS A 612 -9.57 3.25 -6.16
C HIS A 612 -10.27 1.97 -6.62
N TRP A 613 -9.73 1.28 -7.63
CA TRP A 613 -10.22 -0.06 -7.97
C TRP A 613 -10.06 -1.03 -6.80
N CYS A 614 -8.91 -1.01 -6.12
CA CYS A 614 -8.68 -1.88 -4.97
C CYS A 614 -9.64 -1.61 -3.80
N HIS A 615 -9.99 -0.34 -3.56
CA HIS A 615 -10.85 0.11 -2.46
C HIS A 615 -11.68 1.33 -2.87
N GLY A 616 -13.01 1.18 -2.86
CA GLY A 616 -13.97 2.25 -3.14
C GLY A 616 -14.76 2.06 -4.43
N ALA A 617 -15.50 3.11 -4.81
CA ALA A 617 -16.46 3.14 -5.91
C ALA A 617 -16.00 2.46 -7.22
N PRO A 618 -14.75 2.62 -7.71
CA PRO A 618 -14.32 1.97 -8.94
C PRO A 618 -14.48 0.45 -8.95
N GLY A 619 -14.08 -0.24 -7.89
CA GLY A 619 -14.23 -1.70 -7.79
C GLY A 619 -15.70 -2.11 -7.70
N PHE A 620 -16.48 -1.42 -6.87
CA PHE A 620 -17.90 -1.71 -6.68
C PHE A 620 -18.75 -1.45 -7.92
N ALA A 621 -18.42 -0.43 -8.72
CA ALA A 621 -19.09 -0.18 -9.99
C ALA A 621 -19.02 -1.40 -10.92
N LEU A 622 -17.89 -2.12 -10.96
CA LEU A 622 -17.75 -3.35 -11.76
C LEU A 622 -18.59 -4.51 -11.20
N LEU A 623 -18.66 -4.65 -9.87
CA LEU A 623 -19.53 -5.63 -9.23
C LEU A 623 -21.00 -5.35 -9.59
N PHE A 624 -21.48 -4.12 -9.41
CA PHE A 624 -22.88 -3.78 -9.66
C PHE A 624 -23.23 -3.78 -11.15
N LEU A 625 -22.29 -3.47 -12.04
CA LEU A 625 -22.44 -3.70 -13.47
C LEU A 625 -22.62 -5.19 -13.79
N SER A 626 -21.84 -6.06 -13.14
CA SER A 626 -22.00 -7.52 -13.28
C SER A 626 -23.35 -7.99 -12.75
N ALA A 627 -23.76 -7.49 -11.58
CA ALA A 627 -25.03 -7.81 -10.93
C ALA A 627 -26.22 -7.41 -11.81
N TYR A 628 -26.22 -6.16 -12.29
CA TYR A 628 -27.26 -5.69 -13.20
C TYR A 628 -27.35 -6.55 -14.47
N ARG A 629 -26.23 -6.93 -15.08
CA ARG A 629 -26.21 -7.75 -16.30
C ARG A 629 -26.75 -9.16 -16.09
N ILE A 630 -26.62 -9.72 -14.89
CA ILE A 630 -27.01 -11.11 -14.60
C ILE A 630 -28.41 -11.17 -13.99
N PHE A 631 -28.74 -10.22 -13.12
CA PHE A 631 -30.00 -10.20 -12.38
C PHE A 631 -31.08 -9.32 -13.01
N GLY A 632 -30.70 -8.32 -13.81
CA GLY A 632 -31.63 -7.41 -14.48
C GLY A 632 -32.26 -6.35 -13.56
N ASP A 633 -31.86 -6.28 -12.29
CA ASP A 633 -32.49 -5.39 -11.30
C ASP A 633 -31.99 -3.95 -11.45
N ASN A 634 -32.93 -3.01 -11.66
CA ASN A 634 -32.62 -1.58 -11.78
C ASN A 634 -31.97 -0.98 -10.52
N GLN A 635 -32.14 -1.61 -9.35
CA GLN A 635 -31.46 -1.18 -8.12
C GLN A 635 -29.94 -1.30 -8.26
N HIS A 636 -29.42 -2.40 -8.84
CA HIS A 636 -27.97 -2.56 -9.04
C HIS A 636 -27.44 -1.53 -10.04
N LEU A 637 -28.22 -1.20 -11.08
CA LEU A 637 -27.86 -0.13 -12.02
C LEU A 637 -27.73 1.22 -11.32
N GLN A 638 -28.69 1.60 -10.47
CA GLN A 638 -28.66 2.87 -9.73
C GLN A 638 -27.46 2.95 -8.78
N VAL A 639 -27.14 1.85 -8.09
CA VAL A 639 -25.97 1.78 -7.20
C VAL A 639 -24.67 1.94 -8.00
N MET A 640 -24.56 1.30 -9.16
CA MET A 640 -23.44 1.48 -10.09
C MET A 640 -23.34 2.93 -10.56
N GLU A 641 -24.44 3.57 -10.97
CA GLU A 641 -24.44 4.95 -11.46
C GLU A 641 -23.99 5.94 -10.38
N ARG A 642 -24.43 5.77 -9.14
CA ARG A 642 -23.95 6.58 -8.00
C ARG A 642 -22.45 6.39 -7.77
N ALA A 643 -21.94 5.17 -7.96
CA ALA A 643 -20.51 4.91 -7.89
C ALA A 643 -19.76 5.61 -9.03
N LEU A 644 -20.28 5.57 -10.26
CA LEU A 644 -19.71 6.28 -11.41
C LEU A 644 -19.72 7.81 -11.20
N ASP A 645 -20.75 8.35 -10.56
CA ASP A 645 -20.83 9.77 -10.21
C ASP A 645 -19.72 10.16 -9.21
N CYS A 646 -19.52 9.36 -8.16
CA CYS A 646 -18.39 9.52 -7.24
C CYS A 646 -17.04 9.51 -7.97
N ILE A 647 -16.83 8.58 -8.92
CA ILE A 647 -15.60 8.52 -9.72
C ILE A 647 -15.45 9.76 -10.61
N TRP A 648 -16.55 10.27 -11.17
CA TRP A 648 -16.52 11.48 -12.00
C TRP A 648 -16.06 12.71 -11.19
N HIS A 649 -16.49 12.84 -9.94
CA HIS A 649 -16.15 13.98 -9.11
C HIS A 649 -14.79 13.84 -8.40
N ARG A 650 -14.41 12.63 -7.99
CA ARG A 650 -13.25 12.39 -7.10
C ARG A 650 -12.23 11.38 -7.65
N GLY A 651 -12.43 10.88 -8.87
CA GLY A 651 -11.58 9.84 -9.46
C GLY A 651 -10.28 10.32 -10.08
N PHE A 652 -10.02 11.63 -10.16
CA PHE A 652 -8.77 12.19 -10.70
C PHE A 652 -7.68 12.15 -9.62
N LEU A 653 -7.05 10.98 -9.47
CA LEU A 653 -6.10 10.70 -8.38
C LEU A 653 -4.72 11.35 -8.59
N ARG A 654 -4.10 11.84 -7.51
CA ARG A 654 -2.70 12.29 -7.52
C ARG A 654 -1.70 11.14 -7.62
N LYS A 655 -2.13 9.89 -7.43
CA LYS A 655 -1.25 8.72 -7.28
C LYS A 655 -0.64 8.20 -8.59
N GLY A 656 -1.04 8.74 -9.73
CA GLY A 656 -0.41 8.46 -11.02
C GLY A 656 -1.30 7.71 -12.02
N PRO A 657 -0.70 7.09 -13.04
CA PRO A 657 -1.41 6.61 -14.22
C PRO A 657 -1.90 5.15 -14.12
N GLY A 658 -1.58 4.40 -13.07
CA GLY A 658 -1.85 2.96 -12.97
C GLY A 658 -3.32 2.52 -12.94
N LEU A 659 -3.52 1.19 -12.91
CA LEU A 659 -4.84 0.54 -12.87
C LEU A 659 -5.42 0.38 -11.46
N CYS A 660 -4.59 0.11 -10.45
CA CYS A 660 -5.07 -0.25 -9.11
C CYS A 660 -5.71 0.93 -8.39
N HIS A 661 -5.07 2.10 -8.51
CA HIS A 661 -5.40 3.33 -7.81
C HIS A 661 -4.83 4.54 -8.56
N GLY A 662 -5.03 4.58 -9.88
CA GLY A 662 -4.62 5.67 -10.76
C GLY A 662 -5.71 6.06 -11.76
N LEU A 663 -5.41 7.04 -12.62
CA LEU A 663 -6.37 7.56 -13.61
C LEU A 663 -6.82 6.48 -14.60
N SER A 664 -5.93 5.60 -15.05
CA SER A 664 -6.29 4.55 -16.00
C SER A 664 -7.29 3.57 -15.42
N GLY A 665 -7.11 3.17 -14.16
CA GLY A 665 -8.05 2.29 -13.47
C GLY A 665 -9.46 2.87 -13.40
N ASN A 666 -9.55 4.14 -13.01
CA ASN A 666 -10.83 4.85 -12.90
C ASN A 666 -11.47 5.11 -14.28
N GLY A 667 -10.67 5.47 -15.27
CA GLY A 667 -11.12 5.62 -16.67
C GLY A 667 -11.63 4.32 -17.27
N TYR A 668 -11.00 3.18 -16.94
CA TYR A 668 -11.43 1.85 -17.37
C TYR A 668 -12.85 1.51 -16.91
N ILE A 669 -13.25 1.96 -15.72
CA ILE A 669 -14.60 1.68 -15.19
C ILE A 669 -15.67 2.31 -16.10
N PHE A 670 -15.45 3.56 -16.53
CA PHE A 670 -16.33 4.21 -17.51
C PHE A 670 -16.32 3.51 -18.87
N LEU A 671 -15.14 3.05 -19.32
CA LEU A 671 -15.01 2.31 -20.57
C LEU A 671 -15.80 0.99 -20.55
N LEU A 672 -15.78 0.28 -19.43
CA LEU A 672 -16.58 -0.94 -19.24
C LEU A 672 -18.07 -0.64 -19.09
N ALA A 673 -18.43 0.42 -18.36
CA ALA A 673 -19.81 0.88 -18.29
C ALA A 673 -20.34 1.19 -19.71
N TYR A 674 -19.57 1.88 -20.54
CA TYR A 674 -19.90 2.10 -21.95
C TYR A 674 -20.06 0.79 -22.73
N ARG A 675 -19.08 -0.11 -22.65
CA ARG A 675 -19.09 -1.38 -23.40
C ARG A 675 -20.40 -2.14 -23.20
N TYR A 676 -20.90 -2.20 -21.97
CA TYR A 676 -22.04 -3.03 -21.61
C TYR A 676 -23.38 -2.29 -21.56
N THR A 677 -23.41 -0.97 -21.33
CA THR A 677 -24.66 -0.19 -21.34
C THR A 677 -24.93 0.51 -22.67
N LYS A 678 -23.91 0.66 -23.53
CA LYS A 678 -23.94 1.41 -24.80
C LYS A 678 -24.28 2.90 -24.64
N ARG A 679 -24.13 3.47 -23.43
CA ARG A 679 -24.34 4.89 -23.16
C ARG A 679 -23.08 5.70 -23.46
N GLU A 680 -23.13 6.49 -24.53
CA GLU A 680 -22.02 7.30 -25.03
C GLU A 680 -21.41 8.23 -23.97
N GLU A 681 -22.19 8.73 -23.02
CA GLU A 681 -21.69 9.58 -21.93
C GLU A 681 -20.53 8.93 -21.16
N PHE A 682 -20.57 7.61 -20.96
CA PHE A 682 -19.50 6.91 -20.25
C PHE A 682 -18.24 6.81 -21.13
N PHE A 683 -18.39 6.68 -22.45
CA PHE A 683 -17.26 6.72 -23.36
C PHE A 683 -16.59 8.10 -23.34
N HIS A 684 -17.39 9.17 -23.36
CA HIS A 684 -16.87 10.54 -23.23
C HIS A 684 -16.12 10.75 -21.91
N LYS A 685 -16.67 10.28 -20.79
CA LYS A 685 -15.99 10.33 -19.48
C LYS A 685 -14.67 9.54 -19.49
N ALA A 686 -14.63 8.34 -20.08
CA ALA A 686 -13.38 7.58 -20.21
C ALA A 686 -12.30 8.37 -21.00
N ARG A 687 -12.68 9.05 -22.09
CA ARG A 687 -11.76 9.90 -22.87
C ARG A 687 -11.22 11.09 -22.07
N VAL A 688 -12.02 11.66 -21.18
CA VAL A 688 -11.56 12.73 -20.29
C VAL A 688 -10.45 12.25 -19.36
N PHE A 689 -10.58 11.04 -18.78
CA PHE A 689 -9.51 10.45 -17.96
C PHE A 689 -8.21 10.27 -18.75
N ALA A 690 -8.31 9.80 -20.00
CA ALA A 690 -7.15 9.71 -20.89
C ALA A 690 -6.54 11.09 -21.20
N LEU A 691 -7.37 12.08 -21.53
CA LEU A 691 -6.92 13.44 -21.83
C LEU A 691 -6.18 14.06 -20.63
N VAL A 692 -6.75 13.97 -19.43
CA VAL A 692 -6.12 14.52 -18.22
C VAL A 692 -4.81 13.78 -17.94
N MET A 693 -4.79 12.44 -18.01
CA MET A 693 -3.59 11.65 -17.78
C MET A 693 -2.45 11.99 -18.76
N LEU A 694 -2.77 12.28 -20.01
CA LEU A 694 -1.82 12.64 -21.05
C LEU A 694 -1.37 14.11 -20.97
N SER A 695 -2.01 14.93 -20.14
CA SER A 695 -1.69 16.36 -20.04
C SER A 695 -0.36 16.61 -19.30
N GLU A 696 0.36 17.64 -19.75
CA GLU A 696 1.57 18.14 -19.11
C GLU A 696 1.33 18.49 -17.63
N GLN A 697 0.17 19.11 -17.34
CA GLN A 697 -0.19 19.56 -16.01
C GLN A 697 -0.33 18.39 -15.03
N PHE A 698 -1.00 17.31 -15.45
CA PHE A 698 -1.11 16.10 -14.64
C PHE A 698 0.26 15.47 -14.40
N GLN A 699 1.08 15.31 -15.45
CA GLN A 699 2.38 14.64 -15.31
C GLN A 699 3.38 15.39 -14.41
N ARG A 700 3.21 16.72 -14.28
CA ARG A 700 3.92 17.55 -13.30
C ARG A 700 3.43 17.38 -11.88
N ALA A 701 2.12 17.38 -11.71
CA ALA A 701 1.50 17.48 -10.39
C ALA A 701 1.24 16.12 -9.72
N ALA A 702 1.18 15.04 -10.50
CA ALA A 702 0.97 13.69 -10.01
C ALA A 702 2.23 13.12 -9.35
N ASN A 703 2.01 12.35 -8.30
CA ASN A 703 3.02 11.57 -7.61
C ASN A 703 3.58 10.50 -8.55
N THR A 704 4.86 10.19 -8.39
CA THR A 704 5.50 9.05 -9.06
C THR A 704 5.10 7.77 -8.32
N PRO A 705 4.54 6.74 -8.99
CA PRO A 705 4.26 5.46 -8.35
C PRO A 705 5.52 4.72 -7.90
N ASP A 706 5.39 3.79 -6.95
CA ASP A 706 6.52 2.97 -6.48
C ASP A 706 7.06 2.07 -7.59
N CYS A 707 6.20 1.54 -8.47
CA CYS A 707 6.61 0.85 -9.69
C CYS A 707 6.09 1.60 -10.92
N PRO A 708 6.77 2.67 -11.40
CA PRO A 708 6.25 3.63 -12.38
C PRO A 708 5.86 3.02 -13.72
N PHE A 709 6.33 1.82 -14.05
CA PHE A 709 6.08 1.17 -15.33
C PHE A 709 5.30 -0.14 -15.22
N SER A 710 4.95 -0.53 -14.01
CA SER A 710 4.15 -1.73 -13.77
C SER A 710 2.76 -1.65 -14.41
N LEU A 711 2.11 -2.81 -14.52
CA LEU A 711 0.74 -2.90 -15.00
C LEU A 711 -0.25 -2.23 -14.03
N PHE A 712 -0.12 -2.49 -12.72
CA PHE A 712 -1.13 -2.03 -11.77
C PHE A 712 -0.86 -0.65 -11.15
N GLU A 713 0.38 -0.16 -11.12
CA GLU A 713 0.70 1.17 -10.57
C GLU A 713 1.16 2.18 -11.63
N GLY A 714 1.70 1.66 -12.73
CA GLY A 714 2.47 2.44 -13.68
C GLY A 714 1.91 2.56 -15.09
N TRP A 715 2.80 2.94 -16.01
CA TRP A 715 2.49 3.25 -17.40
C TRP A 715 2.12 2.03 -18.26
N ALA A 716 2.49 0.80 -17.89
CA ALA A 716 1.96 -0.38 -18.58
C ALA A 716 0.43 -0.51 -18.39
N GLY A 717 -0.09 -0.10 -17.24
CA GLY A 717 -1.52 0.06 -17.01
C GLY A 717 -2.16 1.09 -17.94
N ALA A 718 -1.52 2.24 -18.08
CA ALA A 718 -1.97 3.30 -19.00
C ALA A 718 -1.94 2.89 -20.46
N ILE A 719 -0.91 2.16 -20.90
CA ILE A 719 -0.83 1.57 -22.23
C ILE A 719 -2.05 0.68 -22.49
N SER A 720 -2.38 -0.20 -21.54
CA SER A 720 -3.54 -1.10 -21.67
C SER A 720 -4.85 -0.31 -21.79
N PHE A 721 -5.03 0.72 -20.95
CA PHE A 721 -6.22 1.58 -20.98
C PHE A 721 -6.37 2.33 -22.31
N LEU A 722 -5.28 2.96 -22.79
CA LEU A 722 -5.29 3.68 -24.06
C LEU A 722 -5.51 2.75 -25.26
N ALA A 723 -4.94 1.55 -25.23
CA ALA A 723 -5.16 0.53 -26.25
C ALA A 723 -6.65 0.12 -26.30
N ASP A 724 -7.26 -0.15 -25.15
CA ASP A 724 -8.68 -0.51 -25.06
C ASP A 724 -9.60 0.67 -25.39
N LEU A 725 -9.18 1.92 -25.16
CA LEU A 725 -9.92 3.12 -25.56
C LEU A 725 -10.04 3.23 -27.09
N LEU A 726 -9.09 2.68 -27.85
CA LEU A 726 -9.14 2.59 -29.32
C LEU A 726 -10.07 1.47 -29.82
N GLU A 727 -10.31 0.45 -29.01
CA GLU A 727 -11.23 -0.66 -29.31
C GLU A 727 -12.22 -0.90 -28.15
N PRO A 728 -13.09 0.09 -27.85
CA PRO A 728 -13.87 0.11 -26.60
C PRO A 728 -14.83 -1.09 -26.45
N TYR A 729 -15.25 -1.70 -27.56
CA TYR A 729 -16.10 -2.90 -27.56
C TYR A 729 -15.38 -4.16 -27.12
N LYS A 730 -14.04 -4.19 -27.16
CA LYS A 730 -13.20 -5.29 -26.70
C LYS A 730 -12.60 -5.03 -25.31
N ALA A 731 -12.79 -3.83 -24.76
CA ALA A 731 -12.18 -3.39 -23.52
C ALA A 731 -12.47 -4.31 -22.32
N GLN A 732 -11.43 -4.78 -21.64
CA GLN A 732 -11.54 -5.59 -20.42
C GLN A 732 -10.53 -5.08 -19.41
N PHE A 733 -10.94 -4.94 -18.15
CA PHE A 733 -9.99 -4.59 -17.09
C PHE A 733 -8.92 -5.69 -17.02
N PRO A 734 -7.62 -5.38 -17.22
CA PRO A 734 -6.59 -6.39 -17.31
C PRO A 734 -6.53 -7.28 -16.06
N LEU A 735 -6.59 -8.60 -16.28
CA LEU A 735 -6.54 -9.62 -15.21
C LEU A 735 -7.68 -9.53 -14.17
N TYR A 736 -8.72 -8.73 -14.44
CA TYR A 736 -9.94 -8.68 -13.64
C TYR A 736 -11.18 -8.49 -14.54
N PRO A 737 -11.39 -9.40 -15.51
CA PRO A 737 -12.38 -9.20 -16.57
C PRO A 737 -13.82 -9.36 -16.05
N LEU A 738 -14.77 -8.83 -16.83
CA LEU A 738 -16.18 -9.18 -16.72
C LEU A 738 -16.50 -10.31 -17.71
N ARG A 739 -17.46 -11.17 -17.35
CA ARG A 739 -17.96 -12.23 -18.23
C ARG A 739 -18.48 -11.62 -19.53
N ASP A 740 -17.97 -12.14 -20.64
CA ASP A 740 -18.45 -11.79 -21.96
C ASP A 740 -19.11 -13.00 -22.62
N TYR A 741 -20.38 -12.84 -22.99
CA TYR A 741 -21.21 -13.90 -23.56
C TYR A 741 -20.86 -14.19 -25.03
N THR A 742 -20.14 -13.29 -25.72
CA THR A 742 -19.75 -13.52 -27.12
C THR A 742 -18.66 -14.59 -27.30
N TYR A 743 -18.01 -14.99 -26.20
CA TYR A 743 -16.93 -15.97 -26.18
C TYR A 743 -17.34 -17.32 -25.56
N LEU A 744 -18.63 -17.55 -25.35
CA LEU A 744 -19.10 -18.85 -24.89
C LEU A 744 -18.84 -19.94 -25.95
N PRO A 745 -18.55 -21.18 -25.53
CA PRO A 745 -18.61 -22.32 -26.43
C PRO A 745 -20.02 -22.41 -27.03
N ASP A 746 -20.15 -22.73 -28.32
CA ASP A 746 -21.45 -22.85 -29.01
C ASP A 746 -22.38 -23.94 -28.41
N SER A 747 -21.89 -24.69 -27.41
CA SER A 747 -22.60 -25.75 -26.67
C SER A 747 -23.32 -25.28 -25.39
N LEU A 748 -23.24 -24.00 -25.05
CA LEU A 748 -24.00 -23.32 -23.98
C LEU A 748 -24.95 -22.30 -24.60
#